data_AF-A0A2M8B942-F1
#
_entry.id   AF-A0A2M8B942-F1
#
_cell.length_a   1.000
_cell.length_b   1.000
_cell.length_c   1.000
_cell.angle_alpha   90.00
_cell.angle_beta   90.00
_cell.angle_gamma   90.00
#
_symmetry.space_group_name_H-M   'P 1'
#
loop_
_entity.id
_entity.type
_entity.pdbx_description
1 polymer ?
#
loop_
_entity_poly.entity_id
_entity_poly.type
_entity_poly.pdbx_seq_one_letter_code
_entity_poly.pdbx_strand_id
1 'polypeptide(L)'
;SLVAACEKPADKEDKEEATAESSEGEGAVKEGEAKEGAAAVNEEAKAPMLGDGPTEAKEPMLDEGPVDTVAVAPAATAERAPGVPLAEISAMQHIPARAKAVVGTTSLLQLLDDLGRSEIQAKYAAEYAMMVAQATEKLGSNLLDPAEMSKIGLNVAGPAGLAFLDFEKEVFVVYASITDGTALKNFALATAEKNGATLSERESGGNVVITSEKKDRVAMIIMDQWVFMVFSNNSSEDMVVVDEIATLTADKSLTSNSEFMKGAAALSQGQHLAGWVDVRDFVKAELGKTDNNWAQFELDRARGEGNADDIAFWEKEVARVAGRQASEKQMLESLLGGITFVAFGLDAANGSLLFELEEGLVPDSKIRSLLKNTDHAPLIVRATKEKPIFLFGANVDVPSYKALMAGMMATEGESYEEMRAEVQKELDIDIDALLATVSGEFGMAVTGELDFNADNPAKTLGGNIVVALSDTAPFRAMLDKLSTHPMISKVLQKDGENYVAVIPEWQTVHITVANGLLTASTDKEFAARCVEPTTSYADALPAARKQLLASSGSAGVFEMDSSFIGGFFLARKASEARPMMSPPQDDPEMAKKVAQVEEIQKKIDELEKQEEETSNKRLAEMMKLVGVTTVVVANSEAGFEVKGGQFGGGTSNAEVILAFIDMGMTSAKHDSAMAQQMSTLYQERAKVEEELLQVGDRMEAPKPVTP
;
A
#
# COMPACT_ATOMS: atom_id res chain seq x y z
N SER A 1 -15.46 -10.54 16.75
CA SER A 1 -15.52 -11.92 16.21
C SER A 1 -14.22 -12.74 16.39
N LEU A 2 -13.48 -12.63 17.52
CA LEU A 2 -12.14 -13.26 17.66
C LEU A 2 -11.92 -14.04 18.99
N VAL A 3 -13.00 -14.51 19.64
CA VAL A 3 -12.94 -15.14 20.99
C VAL A 3 -13.53 -16.58 21.01
N ALA A 4 -14.05 -17.09 19.89
CA ALA A 4 -14.89 -18.29 19.86
C ALA A 4 -14.19 -19.62 19.50
N ALA A 5 -12.85 -19.71 19.55
CA ALA A 5 -12.09 -20.85 18.99
C ALA A 5 -11.07 -21.51 19.96
N CYS A 6 -11.39 -21.60 21.26
CA CYS A 6 -10.54 -22.25 22.26
C CYS A 6 -11.31 -23.28 23.13
N GLU A 7 -11.85 -24.33 22.50
CA GLU A 7 -12.28 -25.54 23.20
C GLU A 7 -11.28 -26.69 22.97
N LYS A 8 -10.78 -27.26 24.08
CA LYS A 8 -9.90 -28.45 24.07
C LYS A 8 -10.73 -29.73 24.08
N PRO A 9 -10.18 -30.84 23.56
CA PRO A 9 -10.34 -32.17 24.14
C PRO A 9 -9.12 -32.56 25.00
N ALA A 10 -9.31 -33.51 25.91
CA ALA A 10 -8.36 -33.83 26.99
C ALA A 10 -7.44 -35.02 26.70
N ASP A 11 -6.31 -34.99 27.42
CA ASP A 11 -5.48 -36.09 27.95
C ASP A 11 -5.11 -37.32 27.10
N LYS A 12 -3.80 -37.55 27.02
CA LYS A 12 -3.19 -38.82 27.44
C LYS A 12 -1.78 -38.63 27.99
N GLU A 13 -1.50 -39.32 29.08
CA GLU A 13 -0.19 -39.39 29.74
C GLU A 13 0.80 -40.23 28.91
N ASP A 14 2.10 -39.92 28.99
CA ASP A 14 3.14 -40.92 29.32
C ASP A 14 4.47 -40.24 29.75
N LYS A 15 5.42 -41.03 30.26
CA LYS A 15 6.50 -40.63 31.20
C LYS A 15 7.95 -40.68 30.65
N GLU A 16 8.87 -40.21 31.50
CA GLU A 16 10.32 -40.57 31.60
C GLU A 16 11.27 -40.03 30.48
N GLU A 17 12.58 -39.75 30.69
CA GLU A 17 13.37 -39.64 31.94
C GLU A 17 14.23 -38.33 31.99
N ALA A 18 15.58 -38.36 31.94
CA ALA A 18 16.44 -37.20 32.31
C ALA A 18 17.91 -37.24 31.82
N THR A 19 18.68 -36.16 32.12
CA THR A 19 20.17 -36.00 32.09
C THR A 19 20.89 -35.93 30.73
N ALA A 20 22.12 -35.38 30.56
CA ALA A 20 22.90 -34.27 31.19
C ALA A 20 24.23 -34.05 30.41
N GLU A 21 24.89 -32.87 30.57
CA GLU A 21 26.36 -32.59 30.54
C GLU A 21 27.26 -33.08 29.35
N SER A 22 28.35 -32.46 28.86
CA SER A 22 29.22 -31.30 29.16
C SER A 22 30.49 -31.36 28.25
N SER A 23 31.41 -30.38 28.35
CA SER A 23 32.86 -30.43 27.97
C SER A 23 33.27 -30.45 26.47
N GLU A 24 34.49 -30.07 26.06
CA GLU A 24 35.45 -28.97 26.37
C GLU A 24 36.78 -29.21 25.58
N GLY A 25 37.52 -28.13 25.25
CA GLY A 25 38.96 -28.12 24.92
C GLY A 25 39.41 -28.61 23.52
N GLU A 26 40.61 -28.32 22.99
CA GLU A 26 41.64 -27.25 23.10
C GLU A 26 42.92 -27.78 22.38
N GLY A 27 43.82 -26.90 21.90
CA GLY A 27 45.19 -27.25 21.42
C GLY A 27 45.41 -27.05 19.90
N ALA A 28 46.19 -26.10 19.35
CA ALA A 28 47.61 -25.72 19.58
C ALA A 28 48.63 -26.74 18.96
N VAL A 29 49.78 -26.41 18.34
CA VAL A 29 50.58 -25.15 18.29
C VAL A 29 51.77 -25.20 17.27
N LYS A 30 52.26 -24.05 16.73
CA LYS A 30 53.64 -23.72 16.19
C LYS A 30 54.24 -24.56 15.02
N GLU A 31 55.39 -24.27 14.34
CA GLU A 31 56.36 -23.14 14.10
C GLU A 31 57.14 -23.50 12.78
N GLY A 32 57.96 -22.69 12.08
CA GLY A 32 58.46 -21.31 12.19
C GLY A 32 59.66 -21.03 11.22
N GLU A 33 60.03 -19.75 11.00
CA GLU A 33 61.30 -19.23 10.38
C GLU A 33 61.62 -19.53 8.87
N ALA A 34 62.53 -18.82 8.13
CA ALA A 34 62.95 -17.40 8.07
C ALA A 34 63.93 -17.10 6.87
N LYS A 35 64.10 -15.80 6.52
CA LYS A 35 65.28 -15.09 5.92
C LYS A 35 65.62 -15.02 4.39
N GLU A 36 65.86 -13.75 3.97
CA GLU A 36 66.91 -13.17 3.09
C GLU A 36 67.08 -13.64 1.61
N GLY A 37 67.29 -12.78 0.59
CA GLY A 37 67.29 -11.30 0.52
C GLY A 37 67.85 -10.73 -0.82
N ALA A 38 67.76 -9.39 -0.98
CA ALA A 38 68.54 -8.48 -1.86
C ALA A 38 68.35 -8.38 -3.41
N ALA A 39 67.97 -7.15 -3.82
CA ALA A 39 68.58 -6.29 -4.88
C ALA A 39 68.16 -6.31 -6.38
N ALA A 40 67.65 -5.12 -6.80
CA ALA A 40 68.06 -4.30 -7.98
C ALA A 40 67.36 -4.37 -9.38
N VAL A 41 66.66 -3.25 -9.69
CA VAL A 41 66.79 -2.36 -10.88
C VAL A 41 66.26 -2.76 -12.28
N ASN A 42 65.52 -1.80 -12.88
CA ASN A 42 65.18 -1.50 -14.29
C ASN A 42 64.09 -2.27 -15.09
N GLU A 43 63.03 -1.51 -15.41
CA GLU A 43 62.63 -1.01 -16.76
C GLU A 43 62.14 -1.95 -17.89
N GLU A 44 61.25 -1.37 -18.72
CA GLU A 44 60.60 -1.86 -19.95
C GLU A 44 59.48 -2.93 -19.88
N ALA A 45 58.44 -2.69 -20.68
CA ALA A 45 57.20 -3.45 -20.71
C ALA A 45 57.10 -4.39 -21.92
N LYS A 46 56.59 -5.62 -21.71
CA LYS A 46 56.02 -6.52 -22.72
C LYS A 46 55.08 -7.53 -22.07
N ALA A 47 53.84 -7.60 -22.54
CA ALA A 47 52.89 -8.70 -22.30
C ALA A 47 53.20 -9.90 -23.26
N PRO A 48 52.56 -11.10 -23.18
CA PRO A 48 51.34 -11.46 -22.41
C PRO A 48 51.32 -12.90 -21.77
N MET A 49 50.13 -13.31 -21.29
CA MET A 49 49.62 -14.69 -21.04
C MET A 49 49.78 -15.38 -19.67
N LEU A 50 48.61 -15.61 -19.05
CA LEU A 50 48.12 -16.84 -18.38
C LEU A 50 48.89 -17.51 -17.23
N GLY A 51 48.21 -17.68 -16.08
CA GLY A 51 48.53 -18.72 -15.07
C GLY A 51 48.19 -18.33 -13.63
N ASP A 52 47.04 -18.82 -13.14
CA ASP A 52 46.63 -19.16 -11.76
C ASP A 52 47.26 -18.45 -10.53
N GLY A 53 46.39 -17.93 -9.65
CA GLY A 53 46.76 -17.52 -8.27
C GLY A 53 46.68 -18.69 -7.27
N PRO A 54 46.45 -18.45 -5.96
CA PRO A 54 46.44 -17.17 -5.23
C PRO A 54 47.55 -17.10 -4.17
N THR A 55 47.82 -15.94 -3.56
CA THR A 55 48.52 -15.90 -2.26
C THR A 55 48.16 -14.66 -1.45
N GLU A 56 47.93 -14.89 -0.16
CA GLU A 56 47.57 -13.90 0.85
C GLU A 56 48.73 -12.94 1.13
N ALA A 57 48.42 -11.67 1.41
CA ALA A 57 49.36 -10.71 1.98
C ALA A 57 48.80 -10.19 3.32
N LYS A 58 49.62 -10.23 4.36
CA LYS A 58 49.23 -9.95 5.75
C LYS A 58 48.93 -8.47 6.00
N GLU A 59 48.02 -8.26 6.93
CA GLU A 59 47.68 -6.96 7.54
C GLU A 59 48.90 -6.31 8.20
N PRO A 60 49.07 -4.97 8.07
CA PRO A 60 49.74 -4.17 9.08
C PRO A 60 48.72 -3.76 10.15
N MET A 61 49.03 -4.05 11.42
CA MET A 61 48.23 -3.55 12.54
C MET A 61 48.14 -2.03 12.51
N LEU A 62 46.93 -1.49 12.55
CA LEU A 62 46.67 -0.08 12.83
C LEU A 62 45.93 0.04 14.16
N ASP A 63 46.48 0.94 14.97
CA ASP A 63 46.03 1.41 16.28
C ASP A 63 44.51 1.66 16.33
N GLU A 64 43.82 1.08 17.32
CA GLU A 64 42.38 1.33 17.58
C GLU A 64 42.18 2.72 18.22
N GLY A 65 42.45 3.77 17.45
CA GLY A 65 41.86 5.08 17.71
C GLY A 65 40.34 5.03 17.47
N PRO A 66 39.55 5.88 18.15
CA PRO A 66 38.11 5.91 17.93
C PRO A 66 37.83 6.21 16.46
N VAL A 67 37.00 5.38 15.83
CA VAL A 67 36.51 5.63 14.48
C VAL A 67 35.66 6.89 14.54
N ASP A 68 36.25 8.02 14.14
CA ASP A 68 35.48 9.22 13.79
C ASP A 68 34.49 8.78 12.71
N THR A 69 33.23 8.62 13.11
CA THR A 69 32.14 8.46 12.16
C THR A 69 32.16 9.68 11.27
N VAL A 70 32.60 9.51 10.03
CA VAL A 70 32.53 10.54 9.00
C VAL A 70 31.05 10.86 8.85
N ALA A 71 30.63 11.91 9.54
CA ALA A 71 29.30 12.47 9.40
C ALA A 71 29.17 12.86 7.93
N VAL A 72 28.41 12.05 7.19
CA VAL A 72 28.01 12.39 5.82
C VAL A 72 27.23 13.69 5.97
N ALA A 73 27.89 14.79 5.60
CA ALA A 73 27.27 16.10 5.65
C ALA A 73 25.99 16.02 4.83
N PRO A 74 24.85 16.56 5.33
CA PRO A 74 23.63 16.57 4.55
C PRO A 74 23.95 17.23 3.21
N ALA A 75 23.74 16.48 2.12
CA ALA A 75 23.95 17.00 0.78
C ALA A 75 23.11 18.29 0.68
N ALA A 76 23.79 19.42 0.45
CA ALA A 76 23.13 20.70 0.40
C ALA A 76 22.07 20.63 -0.71
N THR A 77 20.79 20.73 -0.31
CA THR A 77 19.68 20.83 -1.24
C THR A 77 19.98 22.01 -2.16
N ALA A 78 20.23 21.73 -3.45
CA ALA A 78 20.39 22.79 -4.43
C ALA A 78 19.13 23.66 -4.37
N GLU A 79 19.30 24.97 -4.24
CA GLU A 79 18.19 25.90 -4.04
C GLU A 79 17.27 25.85 -5.25
N ARG A 80 16.13 25.16 -5.07
CA ARG A 80 15.24 24.75 -6.15
C ARG A 80 14.57 25.98 -6.75
N ALA A 81 14.54 26.06 -8.09
CA ALA A 81 13.76 27.09 -8.77
C ALA A 81 12.28 26.95 -8.38
N PRO A 82 11.58 28.04 -8.01
CA PRO A 82 10.18 27.97 -7.61
C PRO A 82 9.33 27.50 -8.79
N GLY A 83 8.75 26.31 -8.65
CA GLY A 83 7.86 25.74 -9.66
C GLY A 83 6.53 26.49 -9.72
N VAL A 84 5.95 26.57 -10.92
CA VAL A 84 4.67 27.25 -11.16
C VAL A 84 3.52 26.45 -10.53
N PRO A 85 2.66 27.05 -9.68
CA PRO A 85 1.48 26.37 -9.13
C PRO A 85 0.55 25.81 -10.22
N LEU A 86 -0.12 24.69 -9.96
CA LEU A 86 -0.98 24.01 -10.94
C LEU A 86 -2.03 24.94 -11.57
N ALA A 87 -2.63 25.83 -10.79
CA ALA A 87 -3.61 26.83 -11.26
C ALA A 87 -3.02 27.93 -12.16
N GLU A 88 -1.71 28.17 -12.08
CA GLU A 88 -0.99 29.19 -12.87
C GLU A 88 -0.42 28.63 -14.18
N ILE A 89 -0.45 27.30 -14.39
CA ILE A 89 -0.07 26.68 -15.66
C ILE A 89 -1.09 27.08 -16.74
N SER A 90 -0.67 27.94 -17.69
CA SER A 90 -1.57 28.46 -18.74
C SER A 90 -2.28 27.39 -19.58
N ALA A 91 -1.76 26.16 -19.68
CA ALA A 91 -2.45 25.02 -20.29
C ALA A 91 -3.87 24.79 -19.71
N MET A 92 -4.09 25.10 -18.43
CA MET A 92 -5.39 24.95 -17.76
C MET A 92 -6.50 25.82 -18.37
N GLN A 93 -6.14 26.87 -19.11
CA GLN A 93 -7.07 27.73 -19.84
C GLN A 93 -7.64 27.06 -21.12
N HIS A 94 -7.04 25.95 -21.56
CA HIS A 94 -7.47 25.17 -22.73
C HIS A 94 -8.04 23.79 -22.35
N ILE A 95 -7.98 23.39 -21.08
CA ILE A 95 -8.66 22.19 -20.57
C ILE A 95 -10.13 22.56 -20.24
N PRO A 96 -11.15 21.80 -20.71
CA PRO A 96 -12.55 22.07 -20.36
C PRO A 96 -12.86 22.07 -18.86
N ALA A 97 -13.72 22.98 -18.41
CA ALA A 97 -14.16 23.09 -17.00
C ALA A 97 -14.79 21.80 -16.43
N ARG A 98 -15.30 20.95 -17.32
CA ARG A 98 -15.90 19.63 -17.02
C ARG A 98 -14.88 18.50 -16.80
N ALA A 99 -13.58 18.78 -16.88
CA ALA A 99 -12.54 17.79 -16.63
C ALA A 99 -12.72 17.15 -15.24
N LYS A 100 -12.49 15.85 -15.18
CA LYS A 100 -12.66 15.00 -14.00
C LYS A 100 -11.39 14.84 -13.20
N ALA A 101 -10.24 14.96 -13.85
CA ALA A 101 -8.96 15.11 -13.17
C ALA A 101 -7.99 15.90 -14.03
N VAL A 102 -7.01 16.51 -13.38
CA VAL A 102 -5.78 16.99 -14.01
C VAL A 102 -4.59 16.69 -13.12
N VAL A 103 -3.48 16.33 -13.73
CA VAL A 103 -2.17 16.17 -13.09
C VAL A 103 -1.16 16.92 -13.94
N GLY A 104 -0.22 17.61 -13.32
CA GLY A 104 0.84 18.37 -13.97
C GLY A 104 2.15 18.24 -13.20
N THR A 105 3.25 18.23 -13.94
CA THR A 105 4.59 18.45 -13.41
C THR A 105 5.07 19.84 -13.82
N THR A 106 5.83 20.49 -12.95
CA THR A 106 6.51 21.76 -13.24
C THR A 106 7.73 21.57 -14.14
N SER A 107 8.36 20.38 -14.09
CA SER A 107 9.46 19.97 -14.94
C SER A 107 9.59 18.45 -14.95
N LEU A 108 9.26 17.82 -16.09
CA LEU A 108 9.36 16.36 -16.24
C LEU A 108 10.81 15.88 -16.06
N LEU A 109 11.78 16.63 -16.57
CA LEU A 109 13.19 16.31 -16.43
C LEU A 109 13.64 16.26 -14.97
N GLN A 110 13.30 17.28 -14.18
CA GLN A 110 13.67 17.35 -12.77
C GLN A 110 13.06 16.19 -11.96
N LEU A 111 11.76 15.93 -12.15
CA LEU A 111 11.08 14.80 -11.49
C LEU A 111 11.75 13.45 -11.82
N LEU A 112 12.13 13.21 -13.08
CA LEU A 112 12.81 11.97 -13.45
C LEU A 112 14.22 11.87 -12.87
N ASP A 113 14.95 12.98 -12.80
CA ASP A 113 16.30 13.03 -12.23
C ASP A 113 16.29 12.81 -10.71
N ASP A 114 15.34 13.40 -9.96
CA ASP A 114 15.17 13.19 -8.50
C ASP A 114 14.58 11.81 -8.13
N LEU A 115 14.03 11.09 -9.11
CA LEU A 115 13.69 9.68 -9.01
C LEU A 115 14.87 8.75 -9.39
N GLY A 116 16.03 9.28 -9.76
CA GLY A 116 17.23 8.50 -10.04
C GLY A 116 17.34 7.96 -11.47
N ARG A 117 16.86 8.71 -12.48
CA ARG A 117 16.95 8.33 -13.89
C ARG A 117 18.36 7.91 -14.32
N SER A 118 19.39 8.60 -13.82
CA SER A 118 20.79 8.35 -14.22
C SER A 118 21.31 6.99 -13.74
N GLU A 119 20.93 6.62 -12.51
CA GLU A 119 21.26 5.39 -11.82
C GLU A 119 20.53 4.20 -12.46
N ILE A 120 19.25 4.40 -12.79
CA ILE A 120 18.42 3.42 -13.52
C ILE A 120 19.01 3.17 -14.93
N GLN A 121 19.37 4.22 -15.66
CA GLN A 121 20.02 4.12 -16.97
C GLN A 121 21.38 3.43 -16.90
N ALA A 122 22.18 3.72 -15.86
CA ALA A 122 23.50 3.12 -15.68
C ALA A 122 23.42 1.61 -15.39
N LYS A 123 22.47 1.18 -14.55
CA LYS A 123 22.29 -0.24 -14.21
C LYS A 123 21.70 -1.05 -15.36
N TYR A 124 20.69 -0.53 -16.06
CA TYR A 124 20.00 -1.22 -17.15
C TYR A 124 20.43 -0.72 -18.54
N ALA A 125 21.72 -0.44 -18.72
CA ALA A 125 22.25 0.17 -19.94
C ALA A 125 21.99 -0.68 -21.20
N ALA A 126 21.93 -2.01 -21.08
CA ALA A 126 21.66 -2.92 -22.19
C ALA A 126 20.20 -2.90 -22.62
N GLU A 127 19.28 -2.98 -21.65
CA GLU A 127 17.84 -2.90 -21.85
C GLU A 127 17.44 -1.51 -22.38
N TYR A 128 18.06 -0.46 -21.83
CA TYR A 128 17.87 0.92 -22.29
C TYR A 128 18.35 1.11 -23.74
N ALA A 129 19.51 0.55 -24.12
CA ALA A 129 19.97 0.55 -25.51
C ALA A 129 18.99 -0.16 -26.47
N MET A 130 18.34 -1.25 -26.04
CA MET A 130 17.29 -1.91 -26.82
C MET A 130 16.05 -1.02 -26.98
N MET A 131 15.60 -0.33 -25.92
CA MET A 131 14.47 0.60 -26.01
C MET A 131 14.78 1.82 -26.90
N VAL A 132 15.99 2.38 -26.79
CA VAL A 132 16.49 3.46 -27.66
C VAL A 132 16.50 3.02 -29.13
N ALA A 133 16.95 1.80 -29.42
CA ALA A 133 16.94 1.25 -30.78
C ALA A 133 15.52 1.14 -31.33
N GLN A 134 14.57 0.58 -30.57
CA GLN A 134 13.17 0.45 -30.99
C GLN A 134 12.47 1.81 -31.15
N ALA A 135 12.73 2.77 -30.26
CA ALA A 135 12.20 4.13 -30.36
C ALA A 135 12.71 4.82 -31.64
N THR A 136 14.01 4.74 -31.90
CA THR A 136 14.63 5.32 -33.11
C THR A 136 14.14 4.61 -34.38
N GLU A 137 13.98 3.28 -34.35
CA GLU A 137 13.44 2.49 -35.47
C GLU A 137 12.02 2.93 -35.83
N LYS A 138 11.12 3.06 -34.84
CA LYS A 138 9.70 3.41 -35.08
C LYS A 138 9.47 4.91 -35.30
N LEU A 139 10.09 5.76 -34.50
CA LEU A 139 9.80 7.20 -34.42
C LEU A 139 10.82 8.07 -35.16
N GLY A 140 11.98 7.53 -35.51
CA GLY A 140 13.06 8.29 -36.18
C GLY A 140 13.95 9.11 -35.24
N SER A 141 13.52 9.32 -33.99
CA SER A 141 14.29 9.98 -32.93
C SER A 141 14.22 9.18 -31.63
N ASN A 142 15.23 9.33 -30.78
CA ASN A 142 15.23 8.73 -29.45
C ASN A 142 14.40 9.56 -28.46
N LEU A 143 13.09 9.29 -28.36
CA LEU A 143 12.21 9.93 -27.37
C LEU A 143 12.42 9.44 -25.93
N LEU A 144 13.59 8.87 -25.60
CA LEU A 144 14.03 8.64 -24.22
C LEU A 144 15.16 9.61 -23.81
N ASP A 145 15.74 10.35 -24.77
CA ASP A 145 16.74 11.41 -24.54
C ASP A 145 16.07 12.80 -24.55
N PRO A 146 16.10 13.55 -23.43
CA PRO A 146 15.57 14.91 -23.35
C PRO A 146 16.19 15.89 -24.36
N ALA A 147 17.43 15.65 -24.81
CA ALA A 147 18.07 16.48 -25.83
C ALA A 147 17.49 16.23 -27.23
N GLU A 148 17.10 14.99 -27.55
CA GLU A 148 16.39 14.66 -28.79
C GLU A 148 14.94 15.15 -28.75
N MET A 149 14.24 15.03 -27.61
CA MET A 149 12.92 15.64 -27.42
C MET A 149 12.95 17.16 -27.65
N SER A 150 14.01 17.83 -27.20
CA SER A 150 14.17 19.28 -27.39
C SER A 150 14.39 19.66 -28.86
N LYS A 151 15.03 18.79 -29.67
CA LYS A 151 15.21 19.01 -31.13
C LYS A 151 13.91 18.90 -31.91
N ILE A 152 12.95 18.10 -31.43
CA ILE A 152 11.61 18.01 -32.04
C ILE A 152 10.64 19.07 -31.52
N GLY A 153 11.12 20.07 -30.77
CA GLY A 153 10.33 21.22 -30.34
C GLY A 153 9.55 21.05 -29.02
N LEU A 154 9.80 19.99 -28.24
CA LEU A 154 9.23 19.85 -26.90
C LEU A 154 10.07 20.60 -25.86
N ASN A 155 9.42 21.19 -24.85
CA ASN A 155 10.10 21.79 -23.70
C ASN A 155 10.15 20.81 -22.51
N VAL A 156 11.13 19.91 -22.52
CA VAL A 156 11.32 18.88 -21.47
C VAL A 156 11.58 19.41 -20.07
N ALA A 157 12.07 20.65 -19.97
CA ALA A 157 12.35 21.33 -18.71
C ALA A 157 11.13 22.13 -18.20
N GLY A 158 10.13 22.38 -19.05
CA GLY A 158 8.91 23.10 -18.69
C GLY A 158 7.77 22.19 -18.26
N PRO A 159 6.58 22.76 -18.01
CA PRO A 159 5.46 21.99 -17.51
C PRO A 159 4.89 21.05 -18.56
N ALA A 160 4.36 19.92 -18.08
CA ALA A 160 3.64 18.91 -18.85
C ALA A 160 2.67 18.17 -17.93
N GLY A 161 1.72 17.41 -18.48
CA GLY A 161 0.77 16.67 -17.67
C GLY A 161 -0.33 15.97 -18.45
N LEU A 162 -1.38 15.59 -17.73
CA LEU A 162 -2.50 14.78 -18.18
C LEU A 162 -3.80 15.33 -17.60
N ALA A 163 -4.85 15.45 -18.41
CA ALA A 163 -6.20 15.76 -17.96
C ALA A 163 -7.18 14.66 -18.40
N PHE A 164 -8.01 14.16 -17.49
CA PHE A 164 -9.12 13.26 -17.81
C PHE A 164 -10.38 14.08 -17.99
N LEU A 165 -11.05 13.94 -19.13
CA LEU A 165 -12.28 14.67 -19.44
C LEU A 165 -13.53 13.84 -19.16
N ASP A 166 -13.39 12.52 -19.27
CA ASP A 166 -14.44 11.55 -19.00
C ASP A 166 -13.79 10.19 -18.71
N PHE A 167 -14.03 9.61 -17.53
CA PHE A 167 -13.47 8.32 -17.13
C PHE A 167 -14.22 7.14 -17.77
N GLU A 168 -15.54 7.23 -17.95
CA GLU A 168 -16.35 6.14 -18.52
C GLU A 168 -16.07 5.98 -20.03
N LYS A 169 -15.84 7.11 -20.71
CA LYS A 169 -15.48 7.13 -22.14
C LYS A 169 -13.98 6.95 -22.41
N GLU A 170 -13.17 6.91 -21.35
CA GLU A 170 -11.71 6.90 -21.42
C GLU A 170 -11.15 7.99 -22.35
N VAL A 171 -11.61 9.23 -22.14
CA VAL A 171 -11.19 10.42 -22.91
C VAL A 171 -10.23 11.24 -22.06
N PHE A 172 -8.99 11.35 -22.53
CA PHE A 172 -7.93 12.06 -21.83
C PHE A 172 -7.05 12.88 -22.78
N VAL A 173 -6.37 13.88 -22.20
CA VAL A 173 -5.54 14.85 -22.92
C VAL A 173 -4.18 14.93 -22.24
N VAL A 174 -3.13 14.53 -22.94
CA VAL A 174 -1.75 14.82 -22.53
C VAL A 174 -1.40 16.22 -23.02
N TYR A 175 -0.88 17.09 -22.16
CA TYR A 175 -0.41 18.41 -22.53
C TYR A 175 1.08 18.56 -22.21
N ALA A 176 1.82 19.25 -23.07
CA ALA A 176 3.23 19.54 -22.86
C ALA A 176 3.57 20.93 -23.41
N SER A 177 4.44 21.66 -22.70
CA SER A 177 4.98 22.91 -23.22
C SER A 177 5.92 22.64 -24.39
N ILE A 178 5.97 23.56 -25.35
CA ILE A 178 6.75 23.45 -26.58
C ILE A 178 7.67 24.66 -26.78
N THR A 179 8.82 24.41 -27.41
CA THR A 179 9.78 25.44 -27.86
C THR A 179 9.59 25.80 -29.34
N ASP A 180 9.16 24.83 -30.16
CA ASP A 180 8.90 25.03 -31.60
C ASP A 180 7.78 24.08 -32.10
N GLY A 181 6.58 24.63 -32.26
CA GLY A 181 5.43 23.88 -32.81
C GLY A 181 5.58 23.48 -34.28
N THR A 182 6.42 24.17 -35.05
CA THR A 182 6.70 23.79 -36.45
C THR A 182 7.63 22.58 -36.51
N ALA A 183 8.66 22.53 -35.66
CA ALA A 183 9.50 21.35 -35.51
C ALA A 183 8.67 20.13 -35.07
N LEU A 184 7.78 20.31 -34.08
CA LEU A 184 6.93 19.23 -33.58
C LEU A 184 5.94 18.73 -34.63
N LYS A 185 5.30 19.65 -35.38
CA LYS A 185 4.45 19.28 -36.52
C LYS A 185 5.21 18.46 -37.56
N ASN A 186 6.39 18.93 -37.97
CA ASN A 186 7.21 18.26 -38.98
C ASN A 186 7.66 16.87 -38.52
N PHE A 187 8.00 16.72 -37.23
CA PHE A 187 8.31 15.43 -36.62
C PHE A 187 7.11 14.47 -36.65
N ALA A 188 5.91 14.93 -36.28
CA ALA A 188 4.70 14.12 -36.31
C ALA A 188 4.34 13.65 -37.74
N LEU A 189 4.43 14.54 -38.73
CA LEU A 189 4.20 14.22 -40.14
C LEU A 189 5.22 13.21 -40.68
N ALA A 190 6.51 13.40 -40.41
CA ALA A 190 7.58 12.48 -40.81
C ALA A 190 7.44 11.10 -40.13
N THR A 191 7.02 11.08 -38.86
CA THR A 191 6.73 9.83 -38.13
C THR A 191 5.56 9.08 -38.74
N ALA A 192 4.49 9.78 -39.11
CA ALA A 192 3.33 9.18 -39.76
C ALA A 192 3.68 8.62 -41.15
N GLU A 193 4.38 9.38 -41.99
CA GLU A 193 4.85 8.92 -43.30
C GLU A 193 5.70 7.65 -43.18
N LYS A 194 6.68 7.64 -42.26
CA LYS A 194 7.55 6.49 -41.98
C LYS A 194 6.78 5.23 -41.57
N ASN A 195 5.65 5.38 -40.86
CA ASN A 195 4.80 4.28 -40.40
C ASN A 195 3.61 4.00 -41.33
N GLY A 196 3.53 4.64 -42.51
CA GLY A 196 2.46 4.42 -43.49
C GLY A 196 1.09 4.95 -43.06
N ALA A 197 1.05 5.95 -42.16
CA ALA A 197 -0.16 6.63 -41.71
C ALA A 197 -0.33 7.97 -42.43
N THR A 198 -1.58 8.32 -42.78
CA THR A 198 -1.92 9.62 -43.37
C THR A 198 -2.50 10.54 -42.29
N LEU A 199 -1.82 11.65 -42.04
CA LEU A 199 -2.32 12.73 -41.19
C LEU A 199 -2.93 13.85 -42.06
N SER A 200 -4.08 14.34 -41.64
CA SER A 200 -4.72 15.55 -42.15
C SER A 200 -4.46 16.72 -41.19
N GLU A 201 -4.04 17.85 -41.75
CA GLU A 201 -3.92 19.12 -41.05
C GLU A 201 -5.17 19.96 -41.32
N ARG A 202 -5.74 20.56 -40.28
CA ARG A 202 -6.85 21.51 -40.37
C ARG A 202 -6.69 22.61 -39.33
N GLU A 203 -7.27 23.76 -39.60
CA GLU A 203 -7.34 24.88 -38.64
C GLU A 203 -8.63 24.78 -37.83
N SER A 204 -8.57 25.04 -36.53
CA SER A 204 -9.75 25.19 -35.66
C SER A 204 -9.48 26.25 -34.61
N GLY A 205 -10.32 27.28 -34.52
CA GLY A 205 -10.13 28.41 -33.59
C GLY A 205 -8.88 29.27 -33.84
N GLY A 206 -8.23 29.14 -35.01
CA GLY A 206 -6.92 29.73 -35.28
C GLY A 206 -5.73 28.83 -34.92
N ASN A 207 -6.00 27.63 -34.38
CA ASN A 207 -5.01 26.67 -33.92
C ASN A 207 -4.85 25.51 -34.91
N VAL A 208 -3.67 24.89 -34.92
CA VAL A 208 -3.36 23.77 -35.82
C VAL A 208 -3.84 22.47 -35.18
N VAL A 209 -4.77 21.79 -35.84
CA VAL A 209 -5.29 20.48 -35.46
C VAL A 209 -4.82 19.44 -36.47
N ILE A 210 -4.19 18.38 -35.98
CA ILE A 210 -3.67 17.27 -36.76
C ILE A 210 -4.36 15.99 -36.32
N THR A 211 -5.02 15.33 -37.27
CA THR A 211 -5.81 14.10 -37.08
C THR A 211 -5.38 13.06 -38.11
N SER A 212 -5.54 11.77 -37.84
CA SER A 212 -5.44 10.77 -38.90
C SER A 212 -6.77 10.61 -39.63
N GLU A 213 -6.72 10.36 -40.94
CA GLU A 213 -7.89 10.25 -41.81
C GLU A 213 -8.81 9.06 -41.46
N LYS A 214 -8.31 8.06 -40.71
CA LYS A 214 -9.01 6.78 -40.45
C LYS A 214 -9.95 6.77 -39.23
N LYS A 215 -10.60 7.88 -38.89
CA LYS A 215 -11.39 8.04 -37.64
C LYS A 215 -10.58 7.67 -36.39
N ASP A 216 -9.30 8.03 -36.38
CA ASP A 216 -8.41 7.53 -35.32
C ASP A 216 -8.74 8.15 -33.96
N ARG A 217 -8.48 7.34 -32.94
CA ARG A 217 -8.69 7.61 -31.51
C ARG A 217 -7.67 8.59 -30.91
N VAL A 218 -6.95 9.33 -31.75
CA VAL A 218 -5.86 10.24 -31.38
C VAL A 218 -5.90 11.49 -32.25
N ALA A 219 -5.71 12.65 -31.64
CA ALA A 219 -5.52 13.92 -32.32
C ALA A 219 -4.45 14.76 -31.61
N MET A 220 -3.78 15.64 -32.35
CA MET A 220 -2.82 16.60 -31.83
C MET A 220 -3.31 18.02 -32.11
N ILE A 221 -3.26 18.90 -31.11
CA ILE A 221 -3.56 20.32 -31.22
C ILE A 221 -2.29 21.08 -30.83
N ILE A 222 -1.84 22.00 -31.69
CA ILE A 222 -0.73 22.91 -31.42
C ILE A 222 -1.32 24.31 -31.29
N MET A 223 -1.21 24.90 -30.10
CA MET A 223 -1.80 26.18 -29.75
C MET A 223 -0.91 26.93 -28.74
N ASP A 224 -0.68 28.22 -28.98
CA ASP A 224 0.24 29.06 -28.22
C ASP A 224 1.62 28.39 -27.98
N GLN A 225 1.96 28.14 -26.72
CA GLN A 225 3.21 27.51 -26.26
C GLN A 225 2.99 26.06 -25.81
N TRP A 226 1.90 25.42 -26.26
CA TRP A 226 1.46 24.10 -25.84
C TRP A 226 1.19 23.16 -27.02
N VAL A 227 1.42 21.87 -26.79
CA VAL A 227 0.80 20.78 -27.55
C VAL A 227 -0.19 20.03 -26.65
N PHE A 228 -1.35 19.69 -27.19
CA PHE A 228 -2.35 18.82 -26.57
C PHE A 228 -2.56 17.58 -27.44
N MET A 229 -2.26 16.41 -26.90
CA MET A 229 -2.54 15.10 -27.51
C MET A 229 -3.83 14.55 -26.88
N VAL A 230 -4.91 14.53 -27.65
CA VAL A 230 -6.22 14.03 -27.24
C VAL A 230 -6.34 12.56 -27.61
N PHE A 231 -6.79 11.74 -26.66
CA PHE A 231 -7.01 10.30 -26.83
C PHE A 231 -8.45 9.94 -26.45
N SER A 232 -9.06 8.97 -27.15
CA SER A 232 -10.31 8.33 -26.76
C SER A 232 -10.23 6.83 -26.97
N ASN A 233 -10.21 6.04 -25.90
CA ASN A 233 -10.09 4.59 -26.05
C ASN A 233 -11.37 3.93 -26.59
N ASN A 234 -12.54 4.51 -26.35
CA ASN A 234 -13.83 3.87 -26.68
C ASN A 234 -14.35 4.22 -28.09
N SER A 235 -14.46 5.50 -28.48
CA SER A 235 -15.09 5.88 -29.75
C SER A 235 -14.42 7.06 -30.46
N SER A 236 -14.33 6.97 -31.79
CA SER A 236 -13.95 8.10 -32.64
C SER A 236 -14.93 9.28 -32.56
N GLU A 237 -16.17 9.04 -32.09
CA GLU A 237 -17.20 10.07 -31.97
C GLU A 237 -16.92 11.03 -30.80
N ASP A 238 -16.22 10.55 -29.76
CA ASP A 238 -15.83 11.37 -28.62
C ASP A 238 -14.69 12.35 -28.94
N MET A 239 -14.02 12.18 -30.09
CA MET A 239 -13.01 13.11 -30.62
C MET A 239 -13.59 14.49 -31.01
N VAL A 240 -14.92 14.69 -30.90
CA VAL A 240 -15.55 16.04 -30.96
C VAL A 240 -14.93 17.02 -29.94
N VAL A 241 -14.37 16.51 -28.85
CA VAL A 241 -13.68 17.31 -27.82
C VAL A 241 -12.42 18.02 -28.34
N VAL A 242 -11.86 17.60 -29.48
CA VAL A 242 -10.69 18.26 -30.10
C VAL A 242 -11.03 19.70 -30.50
N ASP A 243 -12.22 19.93 -31.06
CA ASP A 243 -12.68 21.27 -31.40
C ASP A 243 -13.14 22.07 -30.17
N GLU A 244 -13.63 21.40 -29.12
CA GLU A 244 -13.93 22.03 -27.82
C GLU A 244 -12.66 22.64 -27.22
N ILE A 245 -11.54 21.89 -27.21
CA ILE A 245 -10.22 22.36 -26.72
C ILE A 245 -9.66 23.46 -27.63
N ALA A 246 -9.63 23.24 -28.95
CA ALA A 246 -9.03 24.19 -29.89
C ALA A 246 -9.77 25.54 -30.00
N THR A 247 -11.01 25.63 -29.50
CA THR A 247 -11.84 26.85 -29.49
C THR A 247 -12.23 27.33 -28.09
N LEU A 248 -11.63 26.75 -27.03
CA LEU A 248 -12.05 26.99 -25.66
C LEU A 248 -11.81 28.44 -25.21
N THR A 249 -12.78 28.98 -24.47
CA THR A 249 -12.69 30.30 -23.84
C THR A 249 -12.45 30.16 -22.34
N ALA A 250 -11.76 31.13 -21.72
CA ALA A 250 -11.35 31.05 -20.31
C ALA A 250 -12.53 30.81 -19.34
N ASP A 251 -13.71 31.37 -19.62
CA ASP A 251 -14.95 31.17 -18.83
C ASP A 251 -15.48 29.72 -18.87
N LYS A 252 -15.04 28.90 -19.82
CA LYS A 252 -15.38 27.47 -19.97
C LYS A 252 -14.20 26.54 -19.70
N SER A 253 -13.06 27.10 -19.27
CA SER A 253 -11.84 26.37 -18.98
C SER A 253 -11.78 25.84 -17.55
N LEU A 254 -10.82 24.99 -17.25
CA LEU A 254 -10.62 24.46 -15.90
C LEU A 254 -10.36 25.58 -14.87
N THR A 255 -9.78 26.71 -15.30
CA THR A 255 -9.62 27.90 -14.45
C THR A 255 -10.92 28.58 -14.01
N SER A 256 -12.08 28.26 -14.64
CA SER A 256 -13.39 28.72 -14.17
C SER A 256 -14.10 27.74 -13.21
N ASN A 257 -13.51 26.54 -12.98
CA ASN A 257 -14.03 25.56 -12.04
C ASN A 257 -13.61 25.92 -10.60
N SER A 258 -14.58 26.23 -9.75
CA SER A 258 -14.34 26.69 -8.37
C SER A 258 -13.67 25.64 -7.49
N GLU A 259 -14.00 24.36 -7.66
CA GLU A 259 -13.41 23.27 -6.86
C GLU A 259 -11.96 23.02 -7.27
N PHE A 260 -11.64 23.11 -8.57
CA PHE A 260 -10.27 23.09 -9.06
C PHE A 260 -9.45 24.25 -8.49
N MET A 261 -9.95 25.48 -8.62
CA MET A 261 -9.24 26.67 -8.14
C MET A 261 -9.06 26.64 -6.61
N LYS A 262 -10.05 26.16 -5.86
CA LYS A 262 -9.98 25.98 -4.40
C LYS A 262 -8.92 24.94 -4.02
N GLY A 263 -8.92 23.77 -4.65
CA GLY A 263 -7.94 22.71 -4.37
C GLY A 263 -6.52 23.11 -4.77
N ALA A 264 -6.33 23.61 -6.00
CA ALA A 264 -5.01 24.01 -6.50
C ALA A 264 -4.39 25.22 -5.77
N ALA A 265 -5.19 26.04 -5.10
CA ALA A 265 -4.72 27.14 -4.25
C ALA A 265 -4.45 26.74 -2.78
N ALA A 266 -4.93 25.57 -2.34
CA ALA A 266 -4.65 25.03 -1.01
C ALA A 266 -3.29 24.31 -0.95
N LEU A 267 -2.84 23.78 -2.10
CA LEU A 267 -1.51 23.20 -2.27
C LEU A 267 -0.40 24.25 -2.07
N SER A 268 0.74 23.81 -1.54
CA SER A 268 1.97 24.62 -1.49
C SER A 268 2.49 24.96 -2.89
N GLN A 269 3.53 25.78 -2.99
CA GLN A 269 4.08 26.18 -4.29
C GLN A 269 5.32 25.35 -4.64
N GLY A 270 5.38 24.92 -5.90
CA GLY A 270 6.59 24.41 -6.51
C GLY A 270 6.84 22.91 -6.37
N GLN A 271 5.81 22.09 -6.19
CA GLN A 271 5.96 20.63 -6.15
C GLN A 271 6.45 20.07 -7.49
N HIS A 272 7.04 18.87 -7.46
CA HIS A 272 7.43 18.14 -8.68
C HIS A 272 6.22 17.71 -9.49
N LEU A 273 5.17 17.27 -8.79
CA LEU A 273 3.89 16.84 -9.35
C LEU A 273 2.77 17.47 -8.52
N ALA A 274 1.76 18.01 -9.18
CA ALA A 274 0.53 18.48 -8.55
C ALA A 274 -0.68 18.01 -9.35
N GLY A 275 -1.80 17.73 -8.69
CA GLY A 275 -3.01 17.27 -9.34
C GLY A 275 -4.28 17.63 -8.59
N TRP A 276 -5.41 17.41 -9.26
CA TRP A 276 -6.75 17.61 -8.76
C TRP A 276 -7.70 16.61 -9.40
N VAL A 277 -8.63 16.05 -8.62
CA VAL A 277 -9.60 15.03 -9.05
C VAL A 277 -10.99 15.39 -8.50
N ASP A 278 -11.99 15.44 -9.37
CA ASP A 278 -13.41 15.44 -9.00
C ASP A 278 -13.82 14.01 -8.61
N VAL A 279 -13.90 13.76 -7.30
CA VAL A 279 -14.18 12.41 -6.78
C VAL A 279 -15.67 12.08 -6.73
N ARG A 280 -16.57 13.01 -7.04
CA ARG A 280 -18.03 12.83 -6.83
C ARG A 280 -18.61 11.69 -7.66
N ASP A 281 -18.09 11.45 -8.86
CA ASP A 281 -18.56 10.35 -9.70
C ASP A 281 -17.94 9.00 -9.29
N PHE A 282 -16.69 8.99 -8.79
CA PHE A 282 -16.11 7.80 -8.15
C PHE A 282 -16.88 7.42 -6.89
N VAL A 283 -17.21 8.38 -6.03
CA VAL A 283 -18.03 8.17 -4.83
C VAL A 283 -19.41 7.60 -5.22
N LYS A 284 -20.12 8.18 -6.20
CA LYS A 284 -21.40 7.62 -6.69
C LYS A 284 -21.24 6.18 -7.23
N ALA A 285 -20.18 5.90 -7.97
CA ALA A 285 -19.93 4.58 -8.53
C ALA A 285 -19.68 3.54 -7.42
N GLU A 286 -18.90 3.89 -6.39
CA GLU A 286 -18.66 3.01 -5.24
C GLU A 286 -19.96 2.73 -4.46
N LEU A 287 -20.77 3.77 -4.23
CA LEU A 287 -22.11 3.68 -3.63
C LEU A 287 -23.14 2.90 -4.48
N GLY A 288 -22.78 2.55 -5.72
CA GLY A 288 -23.56 1.71 -6.62
C GLY A 288 -23.17 0.22 -6.60
N LYS A 289 -22.06 -0.16 -5.96
CA LYS A 289 -21.53 -1.55 -5.98
C LYS A 289 -22.11 -2.48 -4.91
N THR A 290 -22.95 -1.98 -4.01
CA THR A 290 -23.43 -2.70 -2.81
C THR A 290 -24.42 -3.85 -3.10
N ASP A 291 -24.87 -4.00 -4.35
CA ASP A 291 -25.91 -4.96 -4.74
C ASP A 291 -25.34 -6.39 -4.83
N ASN A 292 -25.56 -7.19 -3.78
CA ASN A 292 -25.16 -8.60 -3.71
C ASN A 292 -26.39 -9.50 -3.50
N ASN A 293 -26.67 -10.37 -4.48
CA ASN A 293 -27.94 -11.09 -4.62
C ASN A 293 -27.89 -12.56 -4.16
N TRP A 294 -26.79 -13.00 -3.53
CA TRP A 294 -26.57 -14.41 -3.17
C TRP A 294 -27.71 -15.03 -2.32
N ALA A 295 -28.19 -14.31 -1.30
CA ALA A 295 -29.26 -14.82 -0.43
C ALA A 295 -30.61 -14.97 -1.17
N GLN A 296 -30.85 -14.14 -2.19
CA GLN A 296 -32.05 -14.25 -3.03
C GLN A 296 -31.98 -15.49 -3.93
N PHE A 297 -30.79 -15.82 -4.45
CA PHE A 297 -30.56 -17.04 -5.21
C PHE A 297 -30.80 -18.30 -4.36
N GLU A 298 -30.28 -18.34 -3.12
CA GLU A 298 -30.53 -19.46 -2.19
C GLU A 298 -32.00 -19.58 -1.77
N LEU A 299 -32.69 -18.45 -1.57
CA LEU A 299 -34.14 -18.45 -1.33
C LEU A 299 -34.92 -19.05 -2.51
N ASP A 300 -34.58 -18.67 -3.74
CA ASP A 300 -35.25 -19.19 -4.94
C ASP A 300 -34.91 -20.68 -5.18
N ARG A 301 -33.70 -21.14 -4.81
CA ARG A 301 -33.35 -22.57 -4.76
C ARG A 301 -34.20 -23.32 -3.73
N ALA A 302 -34.29 -22.83 -2.49
CA ALA A 302 -35.10 -23.45 -1.44
C ALA A 302 -36.60 -23.50 -1.79
N ARG A 303 -37.11 -22.48 -2.51
CA ARG A 303 -38.47 -22.48 -3.08
C ARG A 303 -38.67 -23.54 -4.17
N GLY A 304 -37.63 -23.83 -4.96
CA GLY A 304 -37.63 -24.92 -5.94
C GLY A 304 -37.60 -26.32 -5.30
N GLU A 305 -36.90 -26.46 -4.17
CA GLU A 305 -36.79 -27.71 -3.40
C GLU A 305 -38.00 -27.96 -2.48
N GLY A 306 -38.72 -26.91 -2.08
CA GLY A 306 -39.99 -26.98 -1.38
C GLY A 306 -39.90 -27.22 0.14
N ASN A 307 -38.72 -27.07 0.75
CA ASN A 307 -38.55 -27.19 2.20
C ASN A 307 -38.99 -25.90 2.92
N ALA A 308 -40.05 -25.99 3.73
CA ALA A 308 -40.63 -24.83 4.42
C ALA A 308 -39.69 -24.18 5.44
N ASP A 309 -38.86 -24.98 6.13
CA ASP A 309 -37.93 -24.46 7.14
C ASP A 309 -36.76 -23.71 6.48
N ASP A 310 -36.22 -24.22 5.37
CA ASP A 310 -35.19 -23.54 4.58
C ASP A 310 -35.73 -22.26 3.94
N ILE A 311 -36.96 -22.27 3.41
CA ILE A 311 -37.61 -21.07 2.88
C ILE A 311 -37.74 -20.01 3.99
N ALA A 312 -38.22 -20.38 5.18
CA ALA A 312 -38.36 -19.44 6.31
C ALA A 312 -37.01 -18.89 6.79
N PHE A 313 -35.95 -19.71 6.78
CA PHE A 313 -34.58 -19.27 7.05
C PHE A 313 -34.09 -18.26 5.99
N TRP A 314 -34.21 -18.60 4.71
CA TRP A 314 -33.71 -17.75 3.62
C TRP A 314 -34.54 -16.47 3.43
N GLU A 315 -35.84 -16.46 3.73
CA GLU A 315 -36.64 -15.22 3.73
C GLU A 315 -36.17 -14.25 4.82
N LYS A 316 -35.79 -14.76 6.00
CA LYS A 316 -35.17 -13.95 7.06
C LYS A 316 -33.78 -13.47 6.65
N GLU A 317 -32.99 -14.31 6.01
CA GLU A 317 -31.62 -13.98 5.59
C GLU A 317 -31.59 -12.96 4.45
N VAL A 318 -32.51 -13.05 3.47
CA VAL A 318 -32.70 -12.02 2.45
C VAL A 318 -33.05 -10.67 3.08
N ALA A 319 -33.98 -10.64 4.05
CA ALA A 319 -34.32 -9.41 4.76
C ALA A 319 -33.12 -8.85 5.55
N ARG A 320 -32.30 -9.72 6.16
CA ARG A 320 -31.08 -9.33 6.88
C ARG A 320 -30.02 -8.74 5.95
N VAL A 321 -29.76 -9.40 4.81
CA VAL A 321 -28.78 -8.94 3.80
C VAL A 321 -29.23 -7.62 3.17
N ALA A 322 -30.50 -7.48 2.81
CA ALA A 322 -31.04 -6.22 2.28
C ALA A 322 -30.98 -5.07 3.30
N GLY A 323 -31.28 -5.35 4.57
CA GLY A 323 -31.13 -4.37 5.67
C GLY A 323 -29.67 -3.94 5.85
N ARG A 324 -28.74 -4.91 5.86
CA ARG A 324 -27.29 -4.68 5.90
C ARG A 324 -26.82 -3.81 4.75
N GLN A 325 -27.19 -4.11 3.51
CA GLN A 325 -26.82 -3.34 2.32
C GLN A 325 -27.35 -1.91 2.37
N ALA A 326 -28.59 -1.71 2.83
CA ALA A 326 -29.17 -0.38 3.01
C ALA A 326 -28.39 0.43 4.08
N SER A 327 -28.02 -0.20 5.20
CA SER A 327 -27.21 0.43 6.25
C SER A 327 -25.78 0.73 5.81
N GLU A 328 -25.13 -0.18 5.09
CA GLU A 328 -23.80 -0.02 4.51
C GLU A 328 -23.79 1.15 3.51
N LYS A 329 -24.74 1.18 2.58
CA LYS A 329 -24.91 2.28 1.64
C LYS A 329 -25.17 3.61 2.36
N GLN A 330 -26.05 3.65 3.36
CA GLN A 330 -26.31 4.86 4.14
C GLN A 330 -25.07 5.34 4.91
N MET A 331 -24.26 4.43 5.45
CA MET A 331 -23.01 4.74 6.12
C MET A 331 -21.97 5.32 5.14
N LEU A 332 -21.76 4.67 4.00
CA LEU A 332 -20.84 5.13 2.96
C LEU A 332 -21.30 6.47 2.36
N GLU A 333 -22.60 6.66 2.07
CA GLU A 333 -23.18 7.95 1.66
C GLU A 333 -22.90 9.04 2.70
N SER A 334 -23.02 8.71 3.98
CA SER A 334 -22.81 9.64 5.09
C SER A 334 -21.34 9.99 5.35
N LEU A 335 -20.39 9.19 4.89
CA LEU A 335 -18.95 9.40 5.05
C LEU A 335 -18.34 10.03 3.80
N LEU A 336 -18.56 9.41 2.65
CA LEU A 336 -17.92 9.74 1.37
C LEU A 336 -18.73 10.75 0.55
N GLY A 337 -20.05 10.80 0.71
CA GLY A 337 -20.93 11.70 -0.06
C GLY A 337 -20.69 13.19 0.20
N GLY A 338 -19.91 13.53 1.23
CA GLY A 338 -19.48 14.90 1.52
C GLY A 338 -18.20 15.34 0.81
N ILE A 339 -17.47 14.43 0.16
CA ILE A 339 -16.18 14.73 -0.48
C ILE A 339 -16.43 15.24 -1.92
N THR A 340 -15.94 16.44 -2.25
CA THR A 340 -16.15 17.10 -3.54
C THR A 340 -14.96 16.96 -4.49
N PHE A 341 -13.73 17.01 -3.98
CA PHE A 341 -12.51 16.82 -4.74
C PHE A 341 -11.37 16.30 -3.86
N VAL A 342 -10.30 15.82 -4.51
CA VAL A 342 -8.98 15.67 -3.88
C VAL A 342 -7.97 16.41 -4.74
N ALA A 343 -7.30 17.41 -4.17
CA ALA A 343 -6.09 17.99 -4.72
C ALA A 343 -4.87 17.32 -4.08
N PHE A 344 -3.76 17.22 -4.80
CA PHE A 344 -2.53 16.63 -4.26
C PHE A 344 -1.27 17.31 -4.81
N GLY A 345 -0.24 17.40 -3.97
CA GLY A 345 1.12 17.77 -4.33
C GLY A 345 2.08 16.66 -3.92
N LEU A 346 3.10 16.38 -4.72
CA LEU A 346 4.13 15.38 -4.44
C LEU A 346 5.52 15.93 -4.76
N ASP A 347 6.44 15.72 -3.83
CA ASP A 347 7.84 16.08 -3.95
C ASP A 347 8.76 14.89 -3.71
N ALA A 348 9.59 14.59 -4.71
CA ALA A 348 10.73 13.72 -4.55
C ALA A 348 11.85 14.48 -3.82
N ALA A 349 12.31 13.92 -2.71
CA ALA A 349 13.56 14.27 -2.06
C ALA A 349 14.41 12.99 -1.92
N ASN A 350 15.72 13.10 -1.71
CA ASN A 350 16.57 11.91 -1.64
C ASN A 350 16.18 11.02 -0.45
N GLY A 351 15.63 9.84 -0.73
CA GLY A 351 15.18 8.85 0.25
C GLY A 351 13.79 9.12 0.86
N SER A 352 13.04 10.07 0.31
CA SER A 352 11.65 10.29 0.72
C SER A 352 10.79 10.90 -0.38
N LEU A 353 9.57 10.39 -0.55
CA LEU A 353 8.52 11.03 -1.35
C LEU A 353 7.58 11.76 -0.39
N LEU A 354 7.71 13.09 -0.30
CA LEU A 354 6.79 13.91 0.49
C LEU A 354 5.51 14.16 -0.32
N PHE A 355 4.38 14.24 0.36
CA PHE A 355 3.11 14.58 -0.28
C PHE A 355 2.24 15.44 0.62
N GLU A 356 1.32 16.14 -0.03
CA GLU A 356 0.23 16.87 0.59
C GLU A 356 -1.05 16.62 -0.21
N LEU A 357 -2.19 16.56 0.47
CA LEU A 357 -3.51 16.42 -0.13
C LEU A 357 -4.43 17.48 0.46
N GLU A 358 -5.32 18.06 -0.34
CA GLU A 358 -6.48 18.79 0.17
C GLU A 358 -7.74 18.04 -0.28
N GLU A 359 -8.45 17.45 0.67
CA GLU A 359 -9.75 16.82 0.44
C GLU A 359 -10.85 17.87 0.62
N GLY A 360 -11.51 18.26 -0.48
CA GLY A 360 -12.62 19.20 -0.44
C GLY A 360 -13.83 18.57 0.25
N LEU A 361 -14.30 19.18 1.34
CA LEU A 361 -15.48 18.71 2.07
C LEU A 361 -16.60 19.75 2.06
N VAL A 362 -17.84 19.29 1.91
CA VAL A 362 -19.00 20.16 2.18
C VAL A 362 -19.05 20.54 3.67
N PRO A 363 -19.49 21.75 4.04
CA PRO A 363 -19.44 22.24 5.42
C PRO A 363 -20.10 21.32 6.45
N ASP A 364 -21.27 20.76 6.12
CA ASP A 364 -22.08 19.93 7.03
C ASP A 364 -21.74 18.41 6.94
N SER A 365 -20.59 18.05 6.37
CA SER A 365 -20.18 16.63 6.26
C SER A 365 -19.84 16.03 7.62
N LYS A 366 -20.35 14.82 7.91
CA LYS A 366 -20.09 14.15 9.20
C LYS A 366 -18.62 13.75 9.39
N ILE A 367 -17.90 13.49 8.30
CA ILE A 367 -16.47 13.17 8.39
C ILE A 367 -15.69 14.38 8.94
N ARG A 368 -16.07 15.61 8.54
CA ARG A 368 -15.48 16.85 9.07
C ARG A 368 -15.78 17.08 10.55
N SER A 369 -16.94 16.65 11.06
CA SER A 369 -17.23 16.79 12.50
C SER A 369 -16.50 15.75 13.35
N LEU A 370 -16.07 14.62 12.77
CA LEU A 370 -15.41 13.53 13.48
C LEU A 370 -14.02 13.91 14.01
N LEU A 371 -13.24 14.71 13.27
CA LEU A 371 -11.84 15.02 13.57
C LEU A 371 -11.63 16.50 13.94
N LYS A 372 -10.99 16.76 15.09
CA LYS A 372 -10.78 18.10 15.65
C LYS A 372 -9.29 18.42 15.84
N ASN A 373 -8.86 19.58 15.35
CA ASN A 373 -7.47 20.02 15.51
C ASN A 373 -7.07 20.19 16.99
N THR A 374 -5.85 19.80 17.33
CA THR A 374 -5.18 20.08 18.61
C THR A 374 -4.08 21.13 18.42
N ASP A 375 -3.71 21.85 19.48
CA ASP A 375 -2.57 22.78 19.49
C ASP A 375 -1.21 22.09 19.75
N HIS A 376 -1.21 20.77 19.89
CA HIS A 376 -0.04 19.95 20.22
C HIS A 376 -0.05 18.62 19.44
N ALA A 377 1.13 18.04 19.23
CA ALA A 377 1.28 16.71 18.64
C ALA A 377 0.66 15.62 19.56
N PRO A 378 -0.04 14.62 19.02
CA PRO A 378 -0.74 13.59 19.80
C PRO A 378 0.15 12.85 20.82
N LEU A 379 -0.38 12.57 22.01
CA LEU A 379 0.32 11.94 23.12
C LEU A 379 1.00 10.61 22.75
N ILE A 380 0.39 9.81 21.87
CA ILE A 380 0.95 8.53 21.41
C ILE A 380 2.30 8.68 20.71
N VAL A 381 2.50 9.77 19.94
CA VAL A 381 3.78 10.09 19.28
C VAL A 381 4.84 10.47 20.33
N ARG A 382 4.42 11.21 21.36
CA ARG A 382 5.31 11.75 22.40
C ARG A 382 5.72 10.72 23.46
N ALA A 383 4.88 9.71 23.72
CA ALA A 383 5.08 8.73 24.78
C ALA A 383 5.62 7.36 24.32
N THR A 384 5.42 7.02 23.04
CA THR A 384 5.98 5.79 22.45
C THR A 384 7.51 5.92 22.31
N LYS A 385 8.25 4.95 22.84
CA LYS A 385 9.72 4.94 22.90
C LYS A 385 10.35 4.10 21.79
N GLU A 386 9.77 2.95 21.51
CA GLU A 386 10.20 2.03 20.45
C GLU A 386 9.70 2.50 19.08
N LYS A 387 10.38 2.11 18.00
CA LYS A 387 9.90 2.38 16.63
C LYS A 387 8.53 1.69 16.44
N PRO A 388 7.46 2.42 16.03
CA PRO A 388 6.21 1.80 15.66
C PRO A 388 6.31 1.15 14.27
N ILE A 389 5.67 0.00 14.10
CA ILE A 389 5.30 -0.57 12.79
C ILE A 389 3.90 -0.11 12.36
N PHE A 390 3.07 0.29 13.33
CA PHE A 390 1.80 0.95 13.14
C PHE A 390 1.63 1.97 14.27
N LEU A 391 1.20 3.19 13.94
CA LEU A 391 0.78 4.19 14.92
C LEU A 391 -0.41 4.96 14.37
N PHE A 392 -1.38 5.21 15.23
CA PHE A 392 -2.52 6.07 14.94
C PHE A 392 -2.81 6.94 16.16
N GLY A 393 -2.96 8.24 15.97
CA GLY A 393 -3.41 9.18 16.99
C GLY A 393 -4.43 10.13 16.39
N ALA A 394 -5.51 10.42 17.10
CA ALA A 394 -6.54 11.32 16.64
C ALA A 394 -7.23 12.02 17.82
N ASN A 395 -7.72 13.22 17.58
CA ASN A 395 -8.64 13.90 18.48
C ASN A 395 -10.04 13.87 17.87
N VAL A 396 -10.90 13.01 18.41
CA VAL A 396 -12.22 12.71 17.86
C VAL A 396 -13.34 13.45 18.60
N ASP A 397 -14.36 13.87 17.85
CA ASP A 397 -15.64 14.23 18.43
C ASP A 397 -16.39 12.99 18.91
N VAL A 398 -16.41 12.75 20.22
CA VAL A 398 -17.03 11.55 20.82
C VAL A 398 -18.50 11.34 20.41
N PRO A 399 -19.37 12.38 20.33
CA PRO A 399 -20.71 12.22 19.78
C PRO A 399 -20.74 11.74 18.31
N SER A 400 -19.92 12.33 17.43
CA SER A 400 -19.79 11.90 16.03
C SER A 400 -19.23 10.48 15.92
N TYR A 401 -18.24 10.13 16.75
CA TYR A 401 -17.68 8.78 16.81
C TYR A 401 -18.71 7.74 17.28
N LYS A 402 -19.52 8.06 18.30
CA LYS A 402 -20.63 7.19 18.74
C LYS A 402 -21.64 6.97 17.61
N ALA A 403 -21.99 8.01 16.85
CA ALA A 403 -22.88 7.91 15.71
C ALA A 403 -22.28 7.06 14.57
N LEU A 404 -20.98 7.17 14.31
CA LEU A 404 -20.25 6.34 13.36
C LEU A 404 -20.24 4.86 13.79
N MET A 405 -19.94 4.59 15.07
CA MET A 405 -19.93 3.23 15.62
C MET A 405 -21.31 2.57 15.57
N ALA A 406 -22.38 3.30 15.90
CA ALA A 406 -23.75 2.80 15.73
C ALA A 406 -24.10 2.52 14.25
N GLY A 407 -23.56 3.31 13.32
CA GLY A 407 -23.64 3.04 11.89
C GLY A 407 -22.93 1.74 11.50
N MET A 408 -21.68 1.56 11.93
CA MET A 408 -20.88 0.35 11.66
C MET A 408 -21.55 -0.92 12.20
N MET A 409 -22.07 -0.90 13.42
CA MET A 409 -22.79 -2.06 13.96
C MET A 409 -24.03 -2.42 13.10
N ALA A 410 -24.77 -1.40 12.64
CA ALA A 410 -25.90 -1.63 11.74
C ALA A 410 -25.49 -2.24 10.39
N THR A 411 -24.26 -1.99 9.89
CA THR A 411 -23.75 -2.67 8.67
C THR A 411 -23.35 -4.12 8.91
N GLU A 412 -23.21 -4.59 10.16
CA GLU A 412 -23.06 -6.01 10.47
C GLU A 412 -24.40 -6.69 10.81
N GLY A 413 -25.46 -5.89 10.99
CA GLY A 413 -26.78 -6.32 11.44
C GLY A 413 -26.94 -6.32 12.97
N GLU A 414 -26.01 -5.68 13.68
CA GLU A 414 -26.02 -5.50 15.12
C GLU A 414 -26.59 -4.13 15.53
N SER A 415 -26.94 -3.96 16.80
CA SER A 415 -27.49 -2.72 17.36
C SER A 415 -26.64 -2.21 18.52
N TYR A 416 -26.25 -0.93 18.46
CA TYR A 416 -25.53 -0.28 19.55
C TYR A 416 -26.31 -0.31 20.88
N GLU A 417 -27.64 -0.12 20.82
CA GLU A 417 -28.47 -0.12 22.03
C GLU A 417 -28.65 -1.54 22.60
N GLU A 418 -28.64 -2.58 21.76
CA GLU A 418 -28.66 -3.97 22.22
C GLU A 418 -27.34 -4.36 22.87
N MET A 419 -26.20 -4.05 22.24
CA MET A 419 -24.87 -4.26 22.80
C MET A 419 -24.67 -3.49 24.10
N ARG A 420 -25.12 -2.22 24.18
CA ARG A 420 -25.11 -1.46 25.42
C ARG A 420 -25.95 -2.13 26.51
N ALA A 421 -27.17 -2.56 26.18
CA ALA A 421 -28.05 -3.22 27.14
C ALA A 421 -27.49 -4.57 27.62
N GLU A 422 -26.81 -5.30 26.74
CA GLU A 422 -26.13 -6.56 27.05
C GLU A 422 -24.92 -6.34 27.97
N VAL A 423 -24.01 -5.41 27.63
CA VAL A 423 -22.85 -5.06 28.48
C VAL A 423 -23.29 -4.52 29.85
N GLN A 424 -24.35 -3.71 29.91
CA GLN A 424 -24.93 -3.24 31.17
C GLN A 424 -25.58 -4.38 31.99
N LYS A 425 -26.15 -5.39 31.32
CA LYS A 425 -26.79 -6.55 31.98
C LYS A 425 -25.76 -7.58 32.48
N GLU A 426 -24.73 -7.85 31.69
CA GLU A 426 -23.76 -8.92 31.99
C GLU A 426 -22.58 -8.44 32.83
N LEU A 427 -22.10 -7.21 32.62
CA LEU A 427 -20.90 -6.69 33.27
C LEU A 427 -21.18 -5.51 34.24
N ASP A 428 -22.42 -5.02 34.29
CA ASP A 428 -22.82 -3.82 35.07
C ASP A 428 -21.99 -2.58 34.71
N ILE A 429 -21.81 -2.35 33.40
CA ILE A 429 -21.05 -1.23 32.83
C ILE A 429 -21.95 -0.38 31.92
N ASP A 430 -22.08 0.92 32.22
CA ASP A 430 -22.76 1.87 31.34
C ASP A 430 -21.76 2.49 30.35
N ILE A 431 -21.78 2.00 29.11
CA ILE A 431 -20.89 2.46 28.03
C ILE A 431 -21.08 3.95 27.74
N ASP A 432 -22.31 4.47 27.81
CA ASP A 432 -22.56 5.89 27.54
C ASP A 432 -21.95 6.79 28.62
N ALA A 433 -21.98 6.35 29.89
CA ALA A 433 -21.35 7.07 30.99
C ALA A 433 -19.81 7.08 30.85
N LEU A 434 -19.21 5.98 30.38
CA LEU A 434 -17.78 5.93 30.07
C LEU A 434 -17.41 6.84 28.89
N LEU A 435 -18.14 6.75 27.76
CA LEU A 435 -17.91 7.60 26.60
C LEU A 435 -18.07 9.10 26.94
N ALA A 436 -19.02 9.47 27.80
CA ALA A 436 -19.18 10.84 28.27
C ALA A 436 -17.96 11.38 29.06
N THR A 437 -17.07 10.51 29.54
CA THR A 437 -15.81 10.92 30.19
C THR A 437 -14.60 10.96 29.25
N VAL A 438 -14.72 10.53 27.99
CA VAL A 438 -13.63 10.64 27.01
C VAL A 438 -13.55 12.08 26.51
N SER A 439 -12.36 12.71 26.53
CA SER A 439 -12.20 14.11 26.11
C SER A 439 -12.07 14.29 24.60
N GLY A 440 -11.65 13.23 23.89
CA GLY A 440 -11.54 13.18 22.43
C GLY A 440 -10.18 12.67 21.94
N GLU A 441 -9.10 12.91 22.68
CA GLU A 441 -7.77 12.41 22.28
C GLU A 441 -7.65 10.89 22.52
N PHE A 442 -7.30 10.18 21.45
CA PHE A 442 -7.05 8.75 21.40
C PHE A 442 -5.74 8.50 20.65
N GLY A 443 -5.00 7.47 21.05
CA GLY A 443 -3.93 6.96 20.21
C GLY A 443 -3.55 5.52 20.54
N MET A 444 -3.03 4.83 19.53
CA MET A 444 -2.52 3.47 19.64
C MET A 444 -1.24 3.31 18.81
N ALA A 445 -0.34 2.44 19.25
CA ALA A 445 0.84 2.06 18.48
C ALA A 445 1.17 0.58 18.69
N VAL A 446 1.57 -0.10 17.62
CA VAL A 446 2.17 -1.43 17.62
C VAL A 446 3.66 -1.24 17.38
N THR A 447 4.50 -1.77 18.27
CA THR A 447 5.96 -1.59 18.25
C THR A 447 6.69 -2.92 18.12
N GLY A 448 8.00 -2.86 17.86
CA GLY A 448 8.86 -4.04 17.69
C GLY A 448 9.16 -4.33 16.22
N GLU A 449 9.61 -5.55 15.95
CA GLU A 449 9.89 -6.04 14.59
C GLU A 449 9.01 -7.25 14.27
N LEU A 450 8.46 -7.28 13.06
CA LEU A 450 7.56 -8.32 12.61
C LEU A 450 8.35 -9.39 11.84
N ASP A 451 8.67 -10.49 12.52
CA ASP A 451 9.37 -11.63 11.93
C ASP A 451 8.37 -12.67 11.40
N PHE A 452 8.26 -12.74 10.08
CA PHE A 452 7.40 -13.70 9.38
C PHE A 452 7.84 -15.18 9.53
N ASN A 453 9.05 -15.43 10.02
CA ASN A 453 9.58 -16.79 10.20
C ASN A 453 9.40 -17.33 11.63
N ALA A 454 8.90 -16.51 12.56
CA ALA A 454 8.65 -16.92 13.93
C ALA A 454 7.37 -17.77 14.05
N ASP A 455 7.39 -18.80 14.91
CA ASP A 455 6.21 -19.67 15.17
C ASP A 455 4.98 -18.89 15.68
N ASN A 456 5.19 -17.74 16.32
CA ASN A 456 4.14 -16.79 16.69
C ASN A 456 4.68 -15.35 16.56
N PRO A 457 4.50 -14.69 15.39
CA PRO A 457 4.98 -13.34 15.15
C PRO A 457 4.34 -12.27 16.05
N ALA A 458 3.19 -12.55 16.68
CA ALA A 458 2.57 -11.59 17.58
C ALA A 458 3.38 -11.39 18.87
N LYS A 459 4.11 -12.42 19.34
CA LYS A 459 4.89 -12.35 20.59
C LYS A 459 6.08 -11.39 20.52
N THR A 460 6.59 -11.07 19.33
CA THR A 460 7.66 -10.06 19.14
C THR A 460 7.14 -8.62 19.15
N LEU A 461 5.82 -8.42 19.12
CA LEU A 461 5.20 -7.10 19.01
C LEU A 461 4.84 -6.53 20.38
N GLY A 462 5.17 -5.26 20.59
CA GLY A 462 4.66 -4.44 21.69
C GLY A 462 3.37 -3.72 21.30
N GLY A 463 2.63 -3.22 22.29
CA GLY A 463 1.40 -2.48 22.08
C GLY A 463 1.27 -1.33 23.07
N ASN A 464 0.77 -0.19 22.59
CA ASN A 464 0.50 1.01 23.38
C ASN A 464 -0.90 1.54 23.01
N ILE A 465 -1.69 1.95 24.00
CA ILE A 465 -2.97 2.65 23.85
C ILE A 465 -3.00 3.77 24.89
N VAL A 466 -3.45 4.96 24.47
CA VAL A 466 -3.75 6.11 25.34
C VAL A 466 -5.12 6.68 24.96
N VAL A 467 -5.91 7.01 25.99
CA VAL A 467 -7.20 7.70 25.87
C VAL A 467 -7.23 8.82 26.89
N ALA A 468 -7.48 10.05 26.45
CA ALA A 468 -7.64 11.18 27.34
C ALA A 468 -9.06 11.26 27.90
N LEU A 469 -9.16 11.59 29.19
CA LEU A 469 -10.37 11.54 30.00
C LEU A 469 -10.60 12.87 30.73
N SER A 470 -11.84 13.34 30.73
CA SER A 470 -12.31 14.45 31.56
C SER A 470 -12.53 14.03 33.02
N ASP A 471 -12.84 12.76 33.28
CA ASP A 471 -12.87 12.14 34.60
C ASP A 471 -12.31 10.70 34.55
N THR A 472 -11.45 10.36 35.50
CA THR A 472 -10.84 9.03 35.63
C THR A 472 -11.65 8.06 36.48
N ALA A 473 -12.58 8.54 37.31
CA ALA A 473 -13.27 7.71 38.29
C ALA A 473 -14.15 6.61 37.65
N PRO A 474 -14.92 6.85 36.57
CA PRO A 474 -15.73 5.81 35.94
C PRO A 474 -14.90 4.68 35.32
N PHE A 475 -13.78 4.99 34.67
CA PHE A 475 -12.86 3.98 34.12
C PHE A 475 -12.15 3.17 35.22
N ARG A 476 -11.77 3.80 36.34
CA ARG A 476 -11.26 3.06 37.52
C ARG A 476 -12.32 2.11 38.08
N ALA A 477 -13.55 2.56 38.27
CA ALA A 477 -14.64 1.74 38.77
C ALA A 477 -14.96 0.56 37.83
N MET A 478 -14.90 0.78 36.51
CA MET A 478 -15.02 -0.29 35.51
C MET A 478 -13.93 -1.35 35.67
N LEU A 479 -12.65 -0.95 35.72
CA LEU A 479 -11.53 -1.90 35.85
C LEU A 479 -11.54 -2.64 37.20
N ASP A 480 -11.93 -1.98 38.29
CA ASP A 480 -12.14 -2.61 39.60
C ASP A 480 -13.21 -3.72 39.52
N LYS A 481 -14.37 -3.46 38.89
CA LYS A 481 -15.38 -4.50 38.64
C LYS A 481 -14.83 -5.64 37.78
N LEU A 482 -14.21 -5.33 36.64
CA LEU A 482 -13.70 -6.32 35.70
C LEU A 482 -12.61 -7.23 36.33
N SER A 483 -11.72 -6.66 37.14
CA SER A 483 -10.65 -7.40 37.84
C SER A 483 -11.16 -8.39 38.89
N THR A 484 -12.41 -8.25 39.34
CA THR A 484 -13.07 -9.17 40.29
C THR A 484 -14.13 -10.06 39.63
N HIS A 485 -14.44 -9.83 38.34
CA HIS A 485 -15.48 -10.57 37.62
C HIS A 485 -15.04 -12.02 37.33
N PRO A 486 -15.87 -13.06 37.57
CA PRO A 486 -15.46 -14.46 37.46
C PRO A 486 -14.93 -14.90 36.09
N MET A 487 -15.38 -14.26 35.00
CA MET A 487 -14.93 -14.57 33.65
C MET A 487 -13.64 -13.84 33.26
N ILE A 488 -13.33 -12.70 33.88
CA ILE A 488 -12.31 -11.74 33.39
C ILE A 488 -11.11 -11.64 34.35
N SER A 489 -11.32 -11.85 35.65
CA SER A 489 -10.28 -11.87 36.71
C SER A 489 -9.10 -12.83 36.48
N LYS A 490 -9.27 -13.84 35.62
CA LYS A 490 -8.18 -14.73 35.18
C LYS A 490 -7.16 -14.04 34.28
N VAL A 491 -7.60 -13.03 33.53
CA VAL A 491 -6.80 -12.26 32.57
C VAL A 491 -6.41 -10.90 33.16
N LEU A 492 -7.38 -10.16 33.73
CA LEU A 492 -7.17 -8.83 34.31
C LEU A 492 -7.08 -8.90 35.84
N GLN A 493 -5.99 -8.43 36.41
CA GLN A 493 -5.73 -8.39 37.86
C GLN A 493 -5.38 -6.97 38.30
N LYS A 494 -5.61 -6.66 39.59
CA LYS A 494 -5.22 -5.38 40.20
C LYS A 494 -3.79 -5.46 40.76
N ASP A 495 -2.95 -4.50 40.41
CA ASP A 495 -1.55 -4.36 40.85
C ASP A 495 -1.38 -3.01 41.56
N GLY A 496 -1.68 -2.99 42.87
CA GLY A 496 -1.73 -1.76 43.67
C GLY A 496 -2.83 -0.80 43.20
N GLU A 497 -2.44 0.39 42.75
CA GLU A 497 -3.33 1.41 42.16
C GLU A 497 -3.56 1.21 40.64
N ASN A 498 -2.84 0.27 40.02
CA ASN A 498 -2.88 -0.04 38.59
C ASN A 498 -3.51 -1.42 38.34
N TYR A 499 -3.59 -1.82 37.08
CA TYR A 499 -4.06 -3.13 36.67
C TYR A 499 -3.09 -3.77 35.68
N VAL A 500 -3.12 -5.10 35.58
CA VAL A 500 -2.28 -5.89 34.69
C VAL A 500 -3.15 -6.93 34.00
N ALA A 501 -3.09 -6.97 32.67
CA ALA A 501 -3.76 -7.99 31.86
C ALA A 501 -2.72 -8.97 31.29
N VAL A 502 -2.83 -10.26 31.59
CA VAL A 502 -1.93 -11.31 31.08
C VAL A 502 -2.59 -11.99 29.89
N ILE A 503 -2.07 -11.74 28.68
CA ILE A 503 -2.61 -12.30 27.43
C ILE A 503 -1.74 -13.49 27.02
N PRO A 504 -2.22 -14.76 27.16
CA PRO A 504 -1.34 -15.95 27.11
C PRO A 504 -0.53 -16.12 25.83
N GLU A 505 -1.10 -15.76 24.68
CA GLU A 505 -0.44 -15.90 23.37
C GLU A 505 0.23 -14.61 22.85
N TRP A 506 0.33 -13.58 23.69
CA TRP A 506 0.95 -12.31 23.34
C TRP A 506 1.90 -11.85 24.45
N GLN A 507 1.56 -10.77 25.17
CA GLN A 507 2.38 -10.19 26.24
C GLN A 507 1.52 -9.77 27.45
N THR A 508 2.21 -9.35 28.52
CA THR A 508 1.56 -8.71 29.67
C THR A 508 1.34 -7.23 29.40
N VAL A 509 0.12 -6.74 29.61
CA VAL A 509 -0.27 -5.35 29.39
C VAL A 509 -0.51 -4.66 30.72
N HIS A 510 0.24 -3.59 30.98
CA HIS A 510 0.09 -2.70 32.13
C HIS A 510 -0.97 -1.64 31.83
N ILE A 511 -2.00 -1.55 32.68
CA ILE A 511 -3.11 -0.62 32.52
C ILE A 511 -3.11 0.36 33.70
N THR A 512 -3.08 1.66 33.40
CA THR A 512 -3.07 2.76 34.37
C THR A 512 -4.20 3.73 34.06
N VAL A 513 -4.90 4.21 35.09
CA VAL A 513 -5.90 5.28 34.95
C VAL A 513 -5.57 6.41 35.92
N ALA A 514 -4.88 7.44 35.46
CA ALA A 514 -4.37 8.54 36.28
C ALA A 514 -4.17 9.81 35.46
N ASN A 515 -4.11 10.98 36.12
CA ASN A 515 -3.77 12.27 35.49
C ASN A 515 -4.64 12.65 34.27
N GLY A 516 -5.91 12.24 34.25
CA GLY A 516 -6.80 12.46 33.12
C GLY A 516 -6.56 11.54 31.92
N LEU A 517 -5.89 10.39 32.12
CA LEU A 517 -5.57 9.42 31.08
C LEU A 517 -6.00 8.00 31.49
N LEU A 518 -6.43 7.21 30.51
CA LEU A 518 -6.38 5.75 30.51
C LEU A 518 -5.25 5.33 29.57
N THR A 519 -4.29 4.54 30.06
CA THR A 519 -3.23 3.96 29.23
C THR A 519 -3.19 2.45 29.39
N ALA A 520 -3.00 1.72 28.30
CA ALA A 520 -2.73 0.29 28.32
C ALA A 520 -1.50 0.01 27.44
N SER A 521 -0.44 -0.58 28.00
CA SER A 521 0.82 -0.79 27.27
C SER A 521 1.60 -2.02 27.72
N THR A 522 2.33 -2.66 26.81
CA THR A 522 3.35 -3.68 27.14
C THR A 522 4.61 -3.06 27.75
N ASP A 523 4.84 -1.76 27.58
CA ASP A 523 5.90 -0.99 28.25
C ASP A 523 5.38 -0.36 29.55
N LYS A 524 5.93 -0.84 30.69
CA LYS A 524 5.56 -0.39 32.03
C LYS A 524 5.85 1.10 32.30
N GLU A 525 6.76 1.72 31.55
CA GLU A 525 7.11 3.15 31.66
C GLU A 525 6.23 4.06 30.79
N PHE A 526 5.42 3.52 29.87
CA PHE A 526 4.61 4.32 28.93
C PHE A 526 3.69 5.32 29.63
N ALA A 527 2.98 4.89 30.68
CA ALA A 527 2.07 5.74 31.45
C ALA A 527 2.77 6.96 32.08
N ALA A 528 4.04 6.83 32.48
CA ALA A 528 4.83 7.95 33.00
C ALA A 528 5.23 8.93 31.87
N ARG A 529 5.62 8.42 30.70
CA ARG A 529 6.00 9.25 29.55
C ARG A 529 4.83 9.99 28.90
N CYS A 530 3.58 9.51 29.06
CA CYS A 530 2.39 10.29 28.70
C CYS A 530 2.22 11.57 29.55
N VAL A 531 2.78 11.59 30.77
CA VAL A 531 2.68 12.73 31.70
C VAL A 531 3.90 13.65 31.57
N GLU A 532 5.10 13.05 31.58
CA GLU A 532 6.38 13.74 31.39
C GLU A 532 7.16 13.06 30.25
N PRO A 533 7.04 13.54 29.00
CA PRO A 533 7.76 12.95 27.87
C PRO A 533 9.27 13.20 28.01
N THR A 534 10.00 12.12 28.32
CA THR A 534 11.47 12.15 28.49
C THR A 534 12.23 11.66 27.27
N THR A 535 11.66 10.72 26.51
CA THR A 535 12.21 10.14 25.27
C THR A 535 11.08 9.67 24.37
N SER A 536 11.14 9.98 23.07
CA SER A 536 10.24 9.46 22.03
C SER A 536 11.03 8.80 20.90
N TYR A 537 10.44 7.80 20.24
CA TYR A 537 10.98 7.25 18.99
C TYR A 537 11.18 8.34 17.91
N ALA A 538 10.33 9.38 17.94
CA ALA A 538 10.35 10.47 16.97
C ALA A 538 11.61 11.34 17.08
N ASP A 539 12.36 11.24 18.18
CA ASP A 539 13.57 12.05 18.38
C ASP A 539 14.73 11.67 17.47
N ALA A 540 14.79 10.40 17.05
CA ALA A 540 15.83 9.84 16.19
C ALA A 540 15.49 9.86 14.69
N LEU A 541 14.34 10.43 14.29
CA LEU A 541 13.87 10.42 12.91
C LEU A 541 14.52 11.51 12.03
N PRO A 542 14.57 11.31 10.70
CA PRO A 542 14.97 12.34 9.74
C PRO A 542 14.14 13.63 9.92
N ALA A 543 14.78 14.78 9.70
CA ALA A 543 14.22 16.10 10.03
C ALA A 543 12.82 16.35 9.44
N ALA A 544 12.59 15.97 8.17
CA ALA A 544 11.28 16.13 7.52
C ALA A 544 10.17 15.32 8.21
N ARG A 545 10.43 14.04 8.53
CA ARG A 545 9.47 13.19 9.25
C ARG A 545 9.24 13.66 10.69
N LYS A 546 10.32 14.09 11.37
CA LYS A 546 10.23 14.66 12.73
C LYS A 546 9.40 15.94 12.74
N GLN A 547 9.58 16.83 11.77
CA GLN A 547 8.79 18.07 11.64
C GLN A 547 7.32 17.77 11.37
N LEU A 548 7.01 16.76 10.54
CA LEU A 548 5.65 16.33 10.27
C LEU A 548 4.96 15.84 11.56
N LEU A 549 5.58 14.89 12.27
CA LEU A 549 5.07 14.34 13.53
C LEU A 549 4.96 15.38 14.68
N ALA A 550 5.76 16.45 14.62
CA ALA A 550 5.75 17.53 15.61
C ALA A 550 4.77 18.66 15.28
N SER A 551 3.99 18.58 14.19
CA SER A 551 3.12 19.67 13.77
C SER A 551 1.99 19.93 14.77
N SER A 552 1.89 21.18 15.25
CA SER A 552 0.70 21.70 15.93
C SER A 552 -0.40 22.02 14.92
N GLY A 553 -1.67 21.81 15.28
CA GLY A 553 -2.82 22.05 14.40
C GLY A 553 -3.40 20.79 13.76
N SER A 554 -2.76 19.63 13.95
CA SER A 554 -3.26 18.33 13.48
C SER A 554 -4.55 17.92 14.19
N ALA A 555 -5.50 17.31 13.48
CA ALA A 555 -6.58 16.52 14.06
C ALA A 555 -6.22 15.04 14.23
N GLY A 556 -5.22 14.55 13.49
CA GLY A 556 -4.71 13.19 13.64
C GLY A 556 -3.38 12.94 12.95
N VAL A 557 -2.79 11.79 13.27
CA VAL A 557 -1.52 11.27 12.79
C VAL A 557 -1.65 9.77 12.55
N PHE A 558 -0.99 9.28 11.51
CA PHE A 558 -0.94 7.88 11.13
C PHE A 558 0.47 7.54 10.66
N GLU A 559 1.04 6.45 11.17
CA GLU A 559 2.26 5.85 10.62
C GLU A 559 2.03 4.37 10.35
N MET A 560 2.57 3.89 9.25
CA MET A 560 2.56 2.47 8.91
C MET A 560 3.85 2.09 8.20
N ASP A 561 4.61 1.18 8.80
CA ASP A 561 5.73 0.52 8.14
C ASP A 561 5.18 -0.43 7.08
N SER A 562 5.67 -0.34 5.85
CA SER A 562 5.12 -1.10 4.72
C SER A 562 5.24 -2.62 4.92
N SER A 563 6.15 -3.08 5.78
CA SER A 563 6.24 -4.49 6.18
C SER A 563 4.96 -4.99 6.88
N PHE A 564 4.25 -4.12 7.61
CA PHE A 564 2.97 -4.44 8.25
C PHE A 564 1.87 -4.71 7.21
N ILE A 565 1.82 -3.91 6.14
CA ILE A 565 0.90 -4.13 5.01
C ILE A 565 1.20 -5.47 4.34
N GLY A 566 2.48 -5.73 4.05
CA GLY A 566 2.94 -6.99 3.47
C GLY A 566 2.41 -8.18 4.27
N GLY A 567 2.58 -8.15 5.60
CA GLY A 567 2.12 -9.20 6.49
C GLY A 567 0.61 -9.48 6.45
N PHE A 568 -0.21 -8.45 6.29
CA PHE A 568 -1.67 -8.63 6.15
C PHE A 568 -2.03 -9.37 4.85
N PHE A 569 -1.35 -9.07 3.74
CA PHE A 569 -1.52 -9.80 2.48
C PHE A 569 -1.06 -11.26 2.58
N LEU A 570 0.00 -11.54 3.34
CA LEU A 570 0.49 -12.91 3.57
C LEU A 570 -0.50 -13.73 4.41
N ALA A 571 -0.97 -13.17 5.54
CA ALA A 571 -1.89 -13.86 6.44
C ALA A 571 -3.21 -14.28 5.78
N ARG A 572 -3.67 -13.54 4.76
CA ARG A 572 -4.92 -13.84 4.04
C ARG A 572 -4.83 -15.05 3.11
N LYS A 573 -3.66 -15.39 2.56
CA LYS A 573 -3.52 -16.54 1.64
C LYS A 573 -3.64 -17.88 2.35
N ALA A 574 -3.13 -17.97 3.58
CA ALA A 574 -3.08 -19.21 4.36
C ALA A 574 -4.45 -19.82 4.74
N SER A 575 -5.57 -19.12 4.52
CA SER A 575 -6.92 -19.62 4.87
C SER A 575 -7.65 -20.42 3.78
N GLU A 576 -7.11 -20.56 2.56
CA GLU A 576 -7.79 -21.23 1.43
C GLU A 576 -7.47 -22.74 1.31
N ALA A 577 -7.62 -23.50 2.40
CA ALA A 577 -7.49 -24.96 2.36
C ALA A 577 -8.68 -25.62 1.64
N ARG A 578 -8.43 -26.28 0.49
CA ARG A 578 -9.45 -27.05 -0.23
C ARG A 578 -9.66 -28.43 0.43
N PRO A 579 -10.91 -28.88 0.68
CA PRO A 579 -11.16 -30.22 1.17
C PRO A 579 -10.89 -31.26 0.07
N MET A 580 -9.99 -32.21 0.33
CA MET A 580 -9.85 -33.41 -0.53
C MET A 580 -11.01 -34.37 -0.27
N MET A 581 -11.66 -34.88 -1.32
CA MET A 581 -12.56 -36.02 -1.23
C MET A 581 -11.80 -37.32 -1.55
N SER A 582 -11.77 -38.26 -0.61
CA SER A 582 -11.21 -39.60 -0.82
C SER A 582 -12.25 -40.53 -1.48
N PRO A 583 -11.94 -41.21 -2.59
CA PRO A 583 -12.79 -42.26 -3.17
C PRO A 583 -12.74 -43.58 -2.35
N PRO A 584 -13.73 -44.49 -2.48
CA PRO A 584 -13.71 -45.79 -1.82
C PRO A 584 -12.61 -46.71 -2.36
N GLN A 585 -11.94 -47.44 -1.46
CA GLN A 585 -10.85 -48.37 -1.76
C GLN A 585 -11.31 -49.83 -1.66
N ASP A 586 -11.47 -50.53 -2.79
CA ASP A 586 -11.70 -51.98 -2.83
C ASP A 586 -11.00 -52.72 -4.00
N ASP A 587 -10.23 -52.03 -4.85
CA ASP A 587 -9.49 -52.64 -5.98
C ASP A 587 -7.97 -52.27 -5.98
N PRO A 588 -7.05 -53.23 -6.19
CA PRO A 588 -5.59 -52.97 -6.17
C PRO A 588 -5.05 -52.11 -7.32
N GLU A 589 -5.68 -52.12 -8.49
CA GLU A 589 -5.27 -51.30 -9.64
C GLU A 589 -5.72 -49.85 -9.44
N MET A 590 -6.94 -49.64 -8.94
CA MET A 590 -7.39 -48.30 -8.50
C MET A 590 -6.56 -47.76 -7.33
N ALA A 591 -6.28 -48.56 -6.30
CA ALA A 591 -5.48 -48.11 -5.16
C ALA A 591 -4.08 -47.62 -5.58
N LYS A 592 -3.47 -48.28 -6.57
CA LYS A 592 -2.20 -47.83 -7.15
C LYS A 592 -2.33 -46.52 -7.93
N LYS A 593 -3.45 -46.29 -8.63
CA LYS A 593 -3.70 -45.04 -9.37
C LYS A 593 -4.04 -43.88 -8.45
N VAL A 594 -4.83 -44.10 -7.40
CA VAL A 594 -5.08 -43.11 -6.34
C VAL A 594 -3.78 -42.69 -5.67
N ALA A 595 -2.92 -43.63 -5.28
CA ALA A 595 -1.60 -43.31 -4.72
C ALA A 595 -0.70 -42.51 -5.69
N GLN A 596 -0.83 -42.71 -7.01
CA GLN A 596 -0.12 -41.89 -8.01
C GLN A 596 -0.68 -40.45 -8.07
N VAL A 597 -2.01 -40.27 -7.98
CA VAL A 597 -2.62 -38.93 -7.89
C VAL A 597 -2.22 -38.23 -6.59
N GLU A 598 -2.21 -38.94 -5.46
CA GLU A 598 -1.76 -38.42 -4.16
C GLU A 598 -0.27 -38.02 -4.18
N GLU A 599 0.61 -38.81 -4.80
CA GLU A 599 2.04 -38.48 -4.94
C GLU A 599 2.26 -37.24 -5.83
N ILE A 600 1.50 -37.10 -6.93
CA ILE A 600 1.58 -35.92 -7.79
C ILE A 600 0.98 -34.70 -7.09
N GLN A 601 -0.15 -34.85 -6.38
CA GLN A 601 -0.74 -33.76 -5.60
C GLN A 601 0.22 -33.29 -4.51
N LYS A 602 0.90 -34.20 -3.80
CA LYS A 602 1.90 -33.82 -2.81
C LYS A 602 3.06 -33.01 -3.42
N LYS A 603 3.50 -33.32 -4.64
CA LYS A 603 4.52 -32.53 -5.36
C LYS A 603 4.00 -31.16 -5.78
N ILE A 604 2.73 -31.05 -6.13
CA ILE A 604 2.04 -29.78 -6.38
C ILE A 604 2.02 -28.95 -5.09
N ASP A 605 1.52 -29.52 -3.98
CA ASP A 605 1.46 -28.86 -2.67
C ASP A 605 2.85 -28.42 -2.16
N GLU A 606 3.88 -29.26 -2.35
CA GLU A 606 5.28 -28.93 -1.99
C GLU A 606 5.86 -27.80 -2.83
N LEU A 607 5.51 -27.69 -4.12
CA LEU A 607 5.94 -26.60 -5.00
C LEU A 607 5.16 -25.31 -4.76
N GLU A 608 3.84 -25.38 -4.57
CA GLU A 608 3.00 -24.23 -4.20
C GLU A 608 3.49 -23.62 -2.88
N LYS A 609 3.87 -24.45 -1.89
CA LYS A 609 4.47 -23.99 -0.64
C LYS A 609 5.85 -23.34 -0.83
N GLN A 610 6.70 -23.89 -1.69
CA GLN A 610 8.02 -23.28 -2.00
C GLN A 610 7.88 -21.95 -2.75
N GLU A 611 6.91 -21.85 -3.65
CA GLU A 611 6.57 -20.61 -4.35
C GLU A 611 6.05 -19.56 -3.36
N GLU A 612 5.14 -19.94 -2.47
CA GLU A 612 4.64 -19.07 -1.41
C GLU A 612 5.76 -18.59 -0.48
N GLU A 613 6.57 -19.47 0.09
CA GLU A 613 7.72 -19.09 0.94
C GLU A 613 8.68 -18.13 0.22
N THR A 614 8.99 -18.42 -1.06
CA THR A 614 9.90 -17.59 -1.87
C THR A 614 9.30 -16.22 -2.19
N SER A 615 8.02 -16.18 -2.57
CA SER A 615 7.28 -14.95 -2.92
C SER A 615 7.10 -14.07 -1.68
N ASN A 616 6.73 -14.67 -0.55
CA ASN A 616 6.55 -14.01 0.74
C ASN A 616 7.85 -13.39 1.24
N LYS A 617 8.98 -14.10 1.11
CA LYS A 617 10.30 -13.54 1.45
C LYS A 617 10.66 -12.34 0.58
N ARG A 618 10.49 -12.42 -0.75
CA ARG A 618 10.74 -11.29 -1.66
C ARG A 618 9.85 -10.08 -1.33
N LEU A 619 8.57 -10.32 -1.06
CA LEU A 619 7.63 -9.26 -0.67
C LEU A 619 8.05 -8.58 0.65
N ALA A 620 8.47 -9.36 1.65
CA ALA A 620 8.93 -8.82 2.93
C ALA A 620 10.23 -8.01 2.79
N GLU A 621 11.19 -8.46 1.98
CA GLU A 621 12.42 -7.71 1.66
C GLU A 621 12.11 -6.41 0.91
N MET A 622 11.22 -6.45 -0.09
CA MET A 622 10.75 -5.28 -0.83
C MET A 622 10.08 -4.24 0.08
N MET A 623 9.17 -4.67 0.94
CA MET A 623 8.43 -3.77 1.84
C MET A 623 9.35 -3.07 2.85
N LYS A 624 10.46 -3.69 3.29
CA LYS A 624 11.48 -3.04 4.12
C LYS A 624 12.17 -1.86 3.41
N LEU A 625 12.34 -1.93 2.08
CA LEU A 625 12.94 -0.85 1.28
C LEU A 625 11.98 0.33 1.10
N VAL A 626 10.69 0.03 0.88
CA VAL A 626 9.63 1.06 0.80
C VAL A 626 9.58 1.89 2.10
N GLY A 627 9.78 1.26 3.25
CA GLY A 627 9.98 1.95 4.52
C GLY A 627 8.67 2.31 5.23
N VAL A 628 8.54 3.56 5.72
CA VAL A 628 7.39 3.98 6.53
C VAL A 628 6.61 5.09 5.84
N THR A 629 5.30 4.89 5.70
CA THR A 629 4.36 5.97 5.37
C THR A 629 4.02 6.71 6.67
N THR A 630 4.21 8.03 6.69
CA THR A 630 3.77 8.91 7.78
C THR A 630 2.77 9.90 7.21
N VAL A 631 1.65 10.12 7.90
CA VAL A 631 0.57 11.03 7.50
C VAL A 631 0.10 11.81 8.72
N VAL A 632 -0.19 13.09 8.52
CA VAL A 632 -0.86 13.98 9.47
C VAL A 632 -2.06 14.61 8.76
N VAL A 633 -3.19 14.67 9.45
CA VAL A 633 -4.44 15.25 8.96
C VAL A 633 -4.80 16.44 9.84
N ALA A 634 -5.23 17.54 9.23
CA ALA A 634 -5.80 18.71 9.87
C ALA A 634 -7.14 19.09 9.22
N ASN A 635 -8.07 19.61 10.00
CA ASN A 635 -9.35 20.16 9.55
C ASN A 635 -9.09 21.61 9.08
N SER A 636 -9.22 21.87 7.79
CA SER A 636 -8.99 23.18 7.16
C SER A 636 -10.31 23.95 7.02
N GLU A 637 -10.33 25.15 6.42
CA GLU A 637 -11.59 25.78 5.99
C GLU A 637 -12.23 25.02 4.81
N ALA A 638 -11.39 24.47 3.94
CA ALA A 638 -11.75 23.84 2.67
C ALA A 638 -12.19 22.38 2.81
N GLY A 639 -11.70 21.66 3.81
CA GLY A 639 -12.04 20.28 4.16
C GLY A 639 -10.97 19.65 5.06
N PHE A 640 -10.25 18.64 4.55
CA PHE A 640 -9.06 18.10 5.22
C PHE A 640 -7.78 18.46 4.47
N GLU A 641 -6.85 19.07 5.20
CA GLU A 641 -5.46 19.25 4.81
C GLU A 641 -4.68 18.03 5.31
N VAL A 642 -4.11 17.26 4.40
CA VAL A 642 -3.31 16.07 4.71
C VAL A 642 -1.87 16.35 4.30
N LYS A 643 -0.91 16.09 5.19
CA LYS A 643 0.53 16.16 4.89
C LYS A 643 1.18 14.85 5.26
N GLY A 644 2.07 14.35 4.42
CA GLY A 644 2.70 13.06 4.66
C GLY A 644 3.96 12.84 3.87
N GLY A 645 4.46 11.63 3.96
CA GLY A 645 5.53 11.16 3.11
C GLY A 645 5.75 9.66 3.24
N GLN A 646 6.28 9.08 2.17
CA GLN A 646 6.94 7.78 2.21
C GLN A 646 8.42 8.02 2.53
N PHE A 647 8.87 7.51 3.67
CA PHE A 647 10.26 7.62 4.12
C PHE A 647 10.94 6.27 3.97
N GLY A 648 11.89 6.17 3.03
CA GLY A 648 12.63 4.93 2.77
C GLY A 648 13.44 4.48 3.97
N GLY A 649 13.81 3.20 4.00
CA GLY A 649 14.57 2.56 5.09
C GLY A 649 16.03 3.00 5.23
N GLY A 650 16.37 4.24 4.84
CA GLY A 650 17.75 4.74 4.68
C GLY A 650 18.27 4.68 3.23
N THR A 651 17.45 4.21 2.30
CA THR A 651 17.76 4.07 0.86
C THR A 651 17.25 5.26 0.04
N SER A 652 17.94 5.56 -1.06
CA SER A 652 17.52 6.55 -2.07
C SER A 652 16.28 6.11 -2.87
N ASN A 653 15.60 7.06 -3.52
CA ASN A 653 14.47 6.76 -4.42
C ASN A 653 14.90 5.83 -5.57
N ALA A 654 16.12 6.05 -6.07
CA ALA A 654 16.76 5.23 -7.09
C ALA A 654 16.86 3.77 -6.66
N GLU A 655 17.41 3.50 -5.46
CA GLU A 655 17.57 2.13 -4.93
C GLU A 655 16.23 1.41 -4.75
N VAL A 656 15.20 2.12 -4.27
CA VAL A 656 13.84 1.56 -4.16
C VAL A 656 13.30 1.16 -5.53
N ILE A 657 13.37 2.05 -6.53
CA ILE A 657 12.90 1.76 -7.91
C ILE A 657 13.72 0.62 -8.54
N LEU A 658 15.04 0.63 -8.35
CA LEU A 658 15.94 -0.42 -8.83
C LEU A 658 15.63 -1.79 -8.23
N ALA A 659 15.23 -1.85 -6.95
CA ALA A 659 14.80 -3.10 -6.32
C ALA A 659 13.45 -3.59 -6.86
N PHE A 660 12.48 -2.70 -7.13
CA PHE A 660 11.23 -3.06 -7.81
C PHE A 660 11.48 -3.65 -9.21
N ILE A 661 12.41 -3.06 -9.99
CA ILE A 661 12.74 -3.57 -11.34
C ILE A 661 13.47 -4.92 -11.26
N ASP A 662 14.45 -5.07 -10.37
CA ASP A 662 15.13 -6.35 -10.12
C ASP A 662 14.15 -7.46 -9.70
N MET A 663 13.22 -7.14 -8.79
CA MET A 663 12.19 -8.08 -8.34
C MET A 663 11.26 -8.46 -9.50
N GLY A 664 10.77 -7.48 -10.28
CA GLY A 664 9.93 -7.74 -11.46
C GLY A 664 10.59 -8.68 -12.48
N MET A 665 11.88 -8.45 -12.79
CA MET A 665 12.65 -9.33 -13.67
C MET A 665 12.93 -10.71 -13.06
N THR A 666 13.15 -10.78 -11.75
CA THR A 666 13.47 -12.04 -11.05
C THR A 666 12.22 -12.91 -10.91
N SER A 667 11.08 -12.32 -10.55
CA SER A 667 9.78 -13.01 -10.55
C SER A 667 9.41 -13.45 -11.95
N ALA A 668 9.43 -12.60 -12.98
CA ALA A 668 9.11 -13.02 -14.35
C ALA A 668 9.93 -14.25 -14.85
N LYS A 669 11.19 -14.38 -14.45
CA LYS A 669 12.02 -15.57 -14.72
C LYS A 669 11.64 -16.78 -13.87
N HIS A 670 11.38 -16.58 -12.58
CA HIS A 670 10.99 -17.62 -11.63
C HIS A 670 9.60 -18.18 -11.95
N ASP A 671 8.61 -17.30 -12.09
CA ASP A 671 7.21 -17.61 -12.39
C ASP A 671 7.11 -18.34 -13.73
N SER A 672 7.93 -17.98 -14.73
CA SER A 672 8.00 -18.71 -16.01
C SER A 672 8.56 -20.13 -15.86
N ALA A 673 9.51 -20.37 -14.96
CA ALA A 673 10.05 -21.70 -14.68
C ALA A 673 9.07 -22.54 -13.83
N MET A 674 8.45 -21.94 -12.81
CA MET A 674 7.43 -22.56 -11.96
C MET A 674 6.21 -22.95 -12.78
N ALA A 675 5.69 -22.05 -13.64
CA ALA A 675 4.56 -22.35 -14.52
C ALA A 675 4.83 -23.54 -15.46
N GLN A 676 6.07 -23.73 -15.92
CA GLN A 676 6.45 -24.91 -16.72
C GLN A 676 6.45 -26.20 -15.88
N GLN A 677 6.97 -26.16 -14.65
CA GLN A 677 6.96 -27.31 -13.73
C GLN A 677 5.53 -27.68 -13.30
N MET A 678 4.73 -26.69 -12.88
CA MET A 678 3.33 -26.86 -12.50
C MET A 678 2.48 -27.35 -13.66
N SER A 679 2.65 -26.81 -14.88
CA SER A 679 1.95 -27.30 -16.07
C SER A 679 2.31 -28.77 -16.37
N THR A 680 3.56 -29.18 -16.15
CA THR A 680 3.99 -30.57 -16.31
C THR A 680 3.29 -31.48 -15.30
N LEU A 681 3.26 -31.11 -14.01
CA LEU A 681 2.58 -31.90 -12.97
C LEU A 681 1.06 -31.98 -13.16
N TYR A 682 0.40 -30.89 -13.57
CA TYR A 682 -1.03 -30.95 -13.89
C TYR A 682 -1.31 -31.83 -15.12
N GLN A 683 -0.43 -31.85 -16.14
CA GLN A 683 -0.56 -32.78 -17.27
C GLN A 683 -0.34 -34.23 -16.85
N GLU A 684 0.63 -34.51 -15.98
CA GLU A 684 0.84 -35.84 -15.39
C GLU A 684 -0.37 -36.29 -14.57
N ARG A 685 -0.89 -35.41 -13.70
CA ARG A 685 -2.08 -35.67 -12.89
C ARG A 685 -3.31 -35.96 -13.75
N ALA A 686 -3.62 -35.08 -14.71
CA ALA A 686 -4.77 -35.25 -15.60
C ALA A 686 -4.71 -36.55 -16.40
N LYS A 687 -3.51 -36.96 -16.83
CA LYS A 687 -3.30 -38.25 -17.50
C LYS A 687 -3.56 -39.45 -16.56
N VAL A 688 -3.10 -39.38 -15.31
CA VAL A 688 -3.36 -40.44 -14.31
C VAL A 688 -4.85 -40.49 -13.94
N GLU A 689 -5.54 -39.35 -13.87
CA GLU A 689 -6.98 -39.27 -13.65
C GLU A 689 -7.78 -39.81 -14.84
N GLU A 690 -7.37 -39.54 -16.09
CA GLU A 690 -7.96 -40.15 -17.29
C GLU A 690 -7.75 -41.68 -17.29
N GLU A 691 -6.55 -42.16 -16.96
CA GLU A 691 -6.27 -43.59 -16.81
C GLU A 691 -7.10 -44.23 -15.68
N LEU A 692 -7.38 -43.51 -14.58
CA LEU A 692 -8.22 -43.95 -13.47
C LEU A 692 -9.71 -44.05 -13.87
N LEU A 693 -10.23 -43.05 -14.60
CA LEU A 693 -11.57 -43.10 -15.18
C LEU A 693 -11.72 -44.30 -16.13
N GLN A 694 -10.75 -44.52 -17.02
CA GLN A 694 -10.75 -45.68 -17.91
C GLN A 694 -10.67 -47.04 -17.19
N VAL A 695 -10.14 -47.10 -15.97
CA VAL A 695 -10.16 -48.31 -15.12
C VAL A 695 -11.54 -48.48 -14.46
N GLY A 696 -12.16 -47.39 -13.99
CA GLY A 696 -13.55 -47.38 -13.52
C GLY A 696 -14.54 -47.88 -14.58
N ASP A 697 -14.51 -47.28 -15.77
CA ASP A 697 -15.35 -47.67 -16.93
C ASP A 697 -15.16 -49.16 -17.31
N ARG A 698 -13.94 -49.68 -17.18
CA ARG A 698 -13.62 -51.09 -17.45
C ARG A 698 -14.19 -52.05 -16.39
N MET A 699 -14.41 -51.59 -15.16
CA MET A 699 -15.02 -52.38 -14.10
C MET A 699 -16.55 -52.34 -14.14
N GLU A 700 -17.15 -51.26 -14.62
CA GLU A 700 -18.60 -51.18 -14.88
C GLU A 700 -19.05 -51.95 -16.13
N ALA A 701 -18.12 -52.22 -17.06
CA ALA A 701 -18.40 -53.04 -18.24
C ALA A 701 -18.83 -54.48 -17.87
N PRO A 702 -20.00 -54.97 -18.33
CA PRO A 702 -20.50 -56.28 -17.95
C PRO A 702 -19.57 -57.40 -18.48
N LYS A 703 -19.13 -58.27 -17.58
CA LYS A 703 -18.24 -59.40 -17.91
C LYS A 703 -18.86 -60.25 -19.04
N PRO A 704 -18.09 -60.61 -20.09
CA PRO A 704 -18.61 -61.43 -21.17
C PRO A 704 -18.97 -62.82 -20.64
N VAL A 705 -20.21 -63.24 -20.87
CA VAL A 705 -20.67 -64.59 -20.56
C VAL A 705 -20.09 -65.55 -21.61
N THR A 706 -19.03 -66.28 -21.23
CA THR A 706 -18.59 -67.47 -21.95
C THR A 706 -19.55 -68.65 -21.67
N PRO A 707 -19.70 -69.57 -22.63
CA PRO A 707 -21.01 -70.14 -23.01
C PRO A 707 -21.60 -71.21 -22.09
#